data_AF-A0A543J8K3-F1
#
_entry.id   AF-A0A543J8K3-F1
#
_cell.length_a   1.000
_cell.length_b   1.000
_cell.length_c   1.000
_cell.angle_alpha   90.00
_cell.angle_beta   90.00
_cell.angle_gamma   90.00
#
_symmetry.space_group_name_H-M   'P 1'
#
loop_
_entity.id
_entity.type
_entity.pdbx_description
1 polymer ?
#
loop_
_entity_poly.entity_id
_entity_poly.type
_entity_poly.pdbx_seq_one_letter_code
_entity_poly.pdbx_strand_id
1 'polypeptide(L)'
;MTRLTADVPARPRDHALNAVRGVAERLRTDQQFIGAPAGRGGAVSAASARVERLIAVFAPVVAAAEQWHTANPAGDSLGMMNEAAGTWLAGRALDHWDRGGWYYASGAAAFVAAGAVALVEAGEQVLSMGFHEAATEVSRAYTRGDISWNEGESILTSAAWRALLTAAVTRGAGAAASRLGGAAATGAGFATRSVGYGLAGGAVAGGVSAAASLGTQSLLTALLQDHFNGGVARSIWRQGIPSGGQWAVAIPLGMLLGAGAGARAVRLGNAELIGSTVDLPEGRFRVLAITPDGQVVLAPVGLRSTPPPPPPSVIEMVFDANTGHWEAVGSGARPASASGPATLAAPPGRGGAPVTAPAGPPVPVLPRGLPAPGGTSAVRDPAPLTATAPATTAPAGTAPAVDTPPATARTAAADRRVAETGTALATATREVASARTRVATAEAALHTARADGAPAAVRVAEANLRRARNALDREVAGEATARREATAAQRGRGEILRIEAEIARLTREVLLELNPPGGFTVEQVRAGRRPNVIPPVGQAGGLRYHQLAAQLRRNHQLLADEVSGLTRSLVEQTAAATPGAAARPVALRNAAALDPALRPVGTVPIDVTTGAPMTATTRWSTDHLMPRAEIARDPRFPRLTPPQRNSVLLDVPENYLPLPNGVNSEKNDRTIEEWIAWRAAAGRPLPQAVADALRAADVRARAAIEALFNRFLPPT
;
A
#
# COMPACT_ATOMS: atom_id res chain seq x y z
N MET A 1 -34.46 19.43 -12.79
CA MET A 1 -33.04 19.12 -12.50
C MET A 1 -32.44 20.27 -11.70
N THR A 2 -32.30 20.11 -10.39
CA THR A 2 -31.57 21.04 -9.53
C THR A 2 -30.08 20.66 -9.60
N ARG A 3 -29.20 21.60 -9.95
CA ARG A 3 -27.74 21.36 -10.01
C ARG A 3 -27.19 21.12 -8.59
N LEU A 4 -26.30 20.14 -8.47
CA LEU A 4 -25.63 19.71 -7.22
C LEU A 4 -24.50 20.68 -6.77
N THR A 5 -24.73 21.99 -6.87
CA THR A 5 -23.70 23.02 -6.64
C THR A 5 -23.79 23.71 -5.26
N ALA A 6 -24.56 23.16 -4.32
CA ALA A 6 -24.83 23.80 -3.03
C ALA A 6 -23.79 23.48 -1.92
N ASP A 7 -23.04 22.37 -2.04
CA ASP A 7 -22.12 21.89 -1.00
C ASP A 7 -20.68 22.38 -1.23
N VAL A 8 -20.45 23.70 -1.15
CA VAL A 8 -19.11 24.29 -1.32
C VAL A 8 -18.67 25.11 -0.10
N PRO A 9 -17.84 24.55 0.79
CA PRO A 9 -16.92 25.31 1.61
C PRO A 9 -15.68 25.70 0.78
N ALA A 10 -15.36 27.00 0.71
CA ALA A 10 -14.09 27.55 0.20
C ALA A 10 -13.54 27.02 -1.15
N ARG A 11 -14.02 27.62 -2.25
CA ARG A 11 -13.39 27.77 -3.60
C ARG A 11 -12.42 26.64 -4.05
N PRO A 12 -12.82 25.75 -4.98
CA PRO A 12 -12.00 24.65 -5.53
C PRO A 12 -10.54 24.96 -5.93
N ARG A 13 -10.27 26.17 -6.42
CA ARG A 13 -8.92 26.65 -6.76
C ARG A 13 -7.94 26.57 -5.57
N ASP A 14 -8.46 26.76 -4.36
CA ASP A 14 -7.66 26.82 -3.13
C ASP A 14 -7.20 25.38 -2.78
N HIS A 15 -7.98 24.33 -3.10
CA HIS A 15 -7.61 22.93 -2.86
C HIS A 15 -6.50 22.39 -3.80
N ALA A 16 -6.58 22.65 -5.10
CA ALA A 16 -5.54 22.22 -6.06
C ALA A 16 -4.19 22.90 -5.75
N LEU A 17 -4.25 24.20 -5.45
CA LEU A 17 -3.10 24.96 -4.98
C LEU A 17 -2.57 24.45 -3.62
N ASN A 18 -3.45 24.11 -2.67
CA ASN A 18 -3.06 23.52 -1.40
C ASN A 18 -2.45 22.11 -1.55
N ALA A 19 -2.79 21.34 -2.59
CA ALA A 19 -2.13 20.07 -2.88
C ALA A 19 -0.67 20.28 -3.35
N VAL A 20 -0.44 21.20 -4.29
CA VAL A 20 0.92 21.56 -4.76
C VAL A 20 1.75 22.15 -3.62
N ARG A 21 1.18 23.07 -2.85
CA ARG A 21 1.81 23.62 -1.63
C ARG A 21 2.05 22.53 -0.58
N GLY A 22 1.14 21.59 -0.41
CA GLY A 22 1.25 20.47 0.52
C GLY A 22 2.39 19.52 0.18
N VAL A 23 2.64 19.25 -1.10
CA VAL A 23 3.83 18.48 -1.54
C VAL A 23 5.12 19.25 -1.24
N ALA A 24 5.18 20.54 -1.56
CA ALA A 24 6.34 21.39 -1.27
C ALA A 24 6.63 21.50 0.24
N GLU A 25 5.59 21.71 1.05
CA GLU A 25 5.68 21.85 2.50
C GLU A 25 6.01 20.51 3.18
N ARG A 26 5.53 19.39 2.63
CA ARG A 26 5.93 18.06 3.08
C ARG A 26 7.38 17.76 2.74
N LEU A 27 7.88 18.14 1.56
CA LEU A 27 9.31 18.04 1.24
C LEU A 27 10.18 18.88 2.20
N ARG A 28 9.74 20.08 2.60
CA ARG A 28 10.40 20.88 3.65
C ARG A 28 10.33 20.22 5.02
N THR A 29 9.20 19.63 5.38
CA THR A 29 9.02 18.89 6.65
C THR A 29 9.94 17.67 6.69
N ASP A 30 10.02 16.91 5.60
CA ASP A 30 10.92 15.77 5.44
C ASP A 30 12.39 16.23 5.44
N GLN A 31 12.73 17.38 4.83
CA GLN A 31 14.07 18.00 4.93
C GLN A 31 14.42 18.36 6.37
N GLN A 32 13.51 18.99 7.13
CA GLN A 32 13.73 19.32 8.54
C GLN A 32 13.90 18.05 9.39
N PHE A 33 13.13 17.00 9.11
CA PHE A 33 13.22 15.70 9.78
C PHE A 33 14.55 14.97 9.49
N ILE A 34 15.02 14.99 8.23
CA ILE A 34 16.30 14.41 7.80
C ILE A 34 17.50 15.28 8.25
N GLY A 35 17.30 16.60 8.37
CA GLY A 35 18.31 17.56 8.81
C GLY A 35 18.52 17.62 10.32
N ALA A 36 17.50 17.37 11.14
CA ALA A 36 17.60 17.35 12.60
C ALA A 36 18.73 16.43 13.16
N PRO A 37 19.04 15.25 12.58
CA PRO A 37 20.19 14.43 12.97
C PRO A 37 21.52 14.72 12.24
N ALA A 38 21.66 15.81 11.47
CA ALA A 38 22.76 16.04 10.51
C ALA A 38 24.18 16.27 11.09
N GLY A 39 24.43 15.90 12.35
CA GLY A 39 25.78 15.73 12.91
C GLY A 39 26.36 14.31 12.76
N ARG A 40 25.62 13.35 12.17
CA ARG A 40 26.00 11.91 12.22
C ARG A 40 25.76 11.15 10.89
N GLY A 41 26.75 11.20 10.00
CA GLY A 41 26.93 10.20 8.91
C GLY A 41 26.62 10.67 7.49
N GLY A 42 27.50 10.28 6.54
CA GLY A 42 27.46 10.74 5.14
C GLY A 42 26.22 10.30 4.32
N ALA A 43 25.56 9.21 4.71
CA ALA A 43 24.31 8.79 4.06
C ALA A 43 23.14 9.74 4.34
N VAL A 44 23.10 10.32 5.55
CA VAL A 44 22.04 11.25 5.98
C VAL A 44 22.24 12.62 5.32
N SER A 45 23.47 13.12 5.26
CA SER A 45 23.78 14.36 4.52
C SER A 45 23.54 14.20 3.01
N ALA A 46 23.88 13.05 2.42
CA ALA A 46 23.57 12.75 1.03
C ALA A 46 22.05 12.66 0.75
N ALA A 47 21.26 12.13 1.69
CA ALA A 47 19.80 12.12 1.61
C ALA A 47 19.23 13.55 1.74
N SER A 48 19.68 14.33 2.73
CA SER A 48 19.29 15.73 2.92
C SER A 48 19.56 16.55 1.65
N ALA A 49 20.78 16.46 1.12
CA ALA A 49 21.16 17.15 -0.12
C ALA A 49 20.42 16.64 -1.36
N ARG A 50 19.80 15.45 -1.35
CA ARG A 50 18.89 15.00 -2.43
C ARG A 50 17.51 15.61 -2.27
N VAL A 51 16.96 15.69 -1.05
CA VAL A 51 15.68 16.37 -0.78
C VAL A 51 15.79 17.86 -1.06
N GLU A 52 16.88 18.51 -0.66
CA GLU A 52 17.15 19.92 -0.93
C GLU A 52 17.26 20.24 -2.42
N ARG A 53 17.93 19.37 -3.21
CA ARG A 53 17.93 19.47 -4.67
C ARG A 53 16.55 19.24 -5.28
N LEU A 54 15.73 18.34 -4.72
CA LEU A 54 14.34 18.17 -5.16
C LEU A 54 13.51 19.42 -4.86
N ILE A 55 13.63 20.02 -3.66
CA ILE A 55 12.97 21.29 -3.32
C ILE A 55 13.38 22.40 -4.30
N ALA A 56 14.66 22.53 -4.62
CA ALA A 56 15.15 23.51 -5.58
C ALA A 56 14.64 23.27 -7.02
N VAL A 57 14.51 22.01 -7.44
CA VAL A 57 13.94 21.62 -8.75
C VAL A 57 12.42 21.85 -8.80
N PHE A 58 11.69 21.59 -7.71
CA PHE A 58 10.24 21.82 -7.64
C PHE A 58 9.85 23.28 -7.37
N ALA A 59 10.73 24.11 -6.79
CA ALA A 59 10.44 25.52 -6.53
C ALA A 59 9.91 26.32 -7.75
N PRO A 60 10.54 26.29 -8.95
CA PRO A 60 9.98 26.96 -10.12
C PRO A 60 8.66 26.34 -10.60
N VAL A 61 8.43 25.04 -10.39
CA VAL A 61 7.16 24.36 -10.73
C VAL A 61 6.03 24.82 -9.80
N VAL A 62 6.31 24.94 -8.50
CA VAL A 62 5.36 25.46 -7.50
C VAL A 62 5.03 26.94 -7.78
N ALA A 63 6.04 27.75 -8.09
CA ALA A 63 5.84 29.15 -8.45
C ALA A 63 5.04 29.32 -9.76
N ALA A 64 5.33 28.49 -10.77
CA ALA A 64 4.55 28.44 -12.01
C ALA A 64 3.10 28.01 -11.75
N ALA A 65 2.86 26.99 -10.91
CA ALA A 65 1.51 26.56 -10.53
C ALA A 65 0.76 27.63 -9.72
N GLU A 66 1.44 28.37 -8.84
CA GLU A 66 0.88 29.52 -8.12
C GLU A 66 0.47 30.66 -9.05
N GLN A 67 1.38 31.07 -9.95
CA GLN A 67 1.12 32.09 -10.95
C GLN A 67 -0.02 31.67 -11.90
N TRP A 68 -0.04 30.38 -12.27
CA TRP A 68 -1.05 29.80 -13.15
C TRP A 68 -2.45 29.73 -12.50
N HIS A 69 -2.55 29.24 -11.26
CA HIS A 69 -3.82 29.24 -10.50
C HIS A 69 -4.31 30.64 -10.14
N THR A 70 -3.43 31.63 -10.13
CA THR A 70 -3.80 33.05 -10.01
C THR A 70 -4.36 33.62 -11.31
N ALA A 71 -3.93 33.10 -12.46
CA ALA A 71 -4.32 33.58 -13.79
C ALA A 71 -5.53 32.86 -14.41
N ASN A 72 -5.85 31.62 -14.00
CA ASN A 72 -6.88 30.79 -14.64
C ASN A 72 -7.99 30.40 -13.63
N PRO A 73 -9.28 30.69 -13.93
CA PRO A 73 -10.40 30.28 -13.08
C PRO A 73 -10.63 28.76 -13.10
N ALA A 74 -11.36 28.25 -12.11
CA ALA A 74 -11.54 26.81 -11.93
C ALA A 74 -12.29 26.14 -13.09
N GLY A 75 -11.64 25.17 -13.74
CA GLY A 75 -12.20 24.34 -14.80
C GLY A 75 -11.11 23.56 -15.56
N ASP A 76 -10.00 24.24 -15.85
CA ASP A 76 -8.85 23.66 -16.54
C ASP A 76 -7.86 23.00 -15.55
N SER A 77 -7.10 22.04 -16.07
CA SER A 77 -6.01 21.35 -15.36
C SER A 77 -4.73 21.39 -16.19
N LEU A 78 -3.57 21.23 -15.54
CA LEU A 78 -2.29 21.10 -16.24
C LEU A 78 -2.31 19.98 -17.30
N GLY A 79 -3.04 18.89 -17.07
CA GLY A 79 -3.25 17.82 -18.05
C GLY A 79 -4.02 18.28 -19.29
N MET A 80 -5.14 19.01 -19.10
CA MET A 80 -5.89 19.59 -20.22
C MET A 80 -5.06 20.58 -21.04
N MET A 81 -4.11 21.29 -20.41
CA MET A 81 -3.17 22.15 -21.13
C MET A 81 -2.06 21.38 -21.86
N ASN A 82 -1.52 20.31 -21.26
CA ASN A 82 -0.53 19.45 -21.94
C ASN A 82 -1.18 18.76 -23.16
N GLU A 83 -2.40 18.25 -23.01
CA GLU A 83 -3.21 17.66 -24.09
C GLU A 83 -3.49 18.68 -25.21
N ALA A 84 -3.90 19.91 -24.86
CA ALA A 84 -4.13 20.98 -25.82
C ALA A 84 -2.84 21.43 -26.53
N ALA A 85 -1.73 21.56 -25.80
CA ALA A 85 -0.43 21.94 -26.35
C ALA A 85 0.15 20.84 -27.26
N GLY A 86 0.06 19.57 -26.84
CA GLY A 86 0.47 18.41 -27.64
C GLY A 86 -0.35 18.29 -28.92
N THR A 87 -1.67 18.45 -28.83
CA THR A 87 -2.58 18.44 -29.99
C THR A 87 -2.28 19.60 -30.95
N TRP A 88 -2.05 20.81 -30.43
CA TRP A 88 -1.68 21.97 -31.24
C TRP A 88 -0.31 21.80 -31.92
N LEU A 89 0.69 21.29 -31.20
CA LEU A 89 2.02 21.01 -31.75
C LEU A 89 1.97 19.92 -32.83
N ALA A 90 1.20 18.84 -32.63
CA ALA A 90 1.02 17.78 -33.61
C ALA A 90 0.29 18.27 -34.87
N GLY A 91 -0.79 19.05 -34.71
CA GLY A 91 -1.50 19.67 -35.82
C GLY A 91 -0.62 20.63 -36.61
N ARG A 92 0.19 21.45 -35.91
CA ARG A 92 1.18 22.34 -36.53
C ARG A 92 2.29 21.56 -37.23
N ALA A 93 2.73 20.44 -36.67
CA ALA A 93 3.77 19.61 -37.27
C ALA A 93 3.31 19.03 -38.62
N LEU A 94 2.07 18.54 -38.70
CA LEU A 94 1.46 18.05 -39.94
C LEU A 94 1.26 19.18 -40.97
N ASP A 95 0.66 20.30 -40.59
CA ASP A 95 0.45 21.46 -41.48
C ASP A 95 1.78 22.01 -42.04
N HIS A 96 2.84 22.04 -41.23
CA HIS A 96 4.18 22.41 -41.70
C HIS A 96 4.78 21.32 -42.60
N TRP A 97 4.56 20.04 -42.32
CA TRP A 97 5.07 18.94 -43.15
C TRP A 97 4.46 18.95 -44.56
N ASP A 98 3.14 19.15 -44.66
CA ASP A 98 2.41 19.17 -45.93
C ASP A 98 2.78 20.37 -46.83
N ARG A 99 3.30 21.46 -46.25
CA ARG A 99 3.81 22.65 -46.98
C ARG A 99 5.22 22.44 -47.56
N GLY A 100 5.99 21.49 -47.04
CA GLY A 100 7.31 21.11 -47.52
C GLY A 100 8.41 22.20 -47.46
N GLY A 101 9.55 21.92 -48.10
CA GLY A 101 10.71 22.82 -48.09
C GLY A 101 11.28 23.03 -46.69
N TRP A 102 11.53 24.28 -46.30
CA TRP A 102 12.02 24.59 -44.95
C TRP A 102 11.00 24.24 -43.85
N TYR A 103 9.71 24.13 -44.19
CA TYR A 103 8.69 23.73 -43.24
C TYR A 103 8.84 22.26 -42.79
N TYR A 104 9.57 21.40 -43.52
CA TYR A 104 9.95 20.08 -43.01
C TYR A 104 10.80 20.15 -41.73
N ALA A 105 11.73 21.12 -41.63
CA ALA A 105 12.58 21.26 -40.45
C ALA A 105 11.80 21.78 -39.23
N SER A 106 10.89 22.73 -39.44
CA SER A 106 10.03 23.23 -38.36
C SER A 106 8.89 22.26 -38.00
N GLY A 107 8.39 21.49 -38.97
CA GLY A 107 7.47 20.37 -38.74
C GLY A 107 8.13 19.23 -37.96
N ALA A 108 9.37 18.86 -38.29
CA ALA A 108 10.16 17.90 -37.51
C ALA A 108 10.43 18.40 -36.09
N ALA A 109 10.79 19.68 -35.91
CA ALA A 109 10.96 20.27 -34.58
C ALA A 109 9.65 20.29 -33.78
N ALA A 110 8.52 20.56 -34.42
CA ALA A 110 7.19 20.48 -33.79
C ALA A 110 6.79 19.04 -33.45
N PHE A 111 7.14 18.04 -34.28
CA PHE A 111 6.97 16.62 -33.97
C PHE A 111 7.83 16.19 -32.77
N VAL A 112 9.09 16.64 -32.70
CA VAL A 112 9.97 16.38 -31.54
C VAL A 112 9.44 17.08 -30.30
N ALA A 113 8.91 18.31 -30.41
CA ALA A 113 8.28 19.01 -29.30
C ALA A 113 6.99 18.33 -28.83
N ALA A 114 6.12 17.90 -29.75
CA ALA A 114 4.91 17.12 -29.44
C ALA A 114 5.28 15.77 -28.79
N GLY A 115 6.29 15.09 -29.32
CA GLY A 115 6.83 13.85 -28.74
C GLY A 115 7.47 14.07 -27.36
N ALA A 116 8.12 15.22 -27.13
CA ALA A 116 8.66 15.59 -25.83
C ALA A 116 7.56 15.95 -24.82
N VAL A 117 6.51 16.66 -25.24
CA VAL A 117 5.30 16.90 -24.41
C VAL A 117 4.62 15.57 -24.10
N ALA A 118 4.48 14.66 -25.06
CA ALA A 118 3.94 13.32 -24.81
C ALA A 118 4.85 12.44 -23.93
N LEU A 119 6.18 12.64 -23.95
CA LEU A 119 7.13 11.98 -23.05
C LEU A 119 7.12 12.58 -21.64
N VAL A 120 6.90 13.89 -21.52
CA VAL A 120 6.64 14.56 -20.24
C VAL A 120 5.30 14.12 -19.69
N GLU A 121 4.25 14.05 -20.51
CA GLU A 121 2.92 13.60 -20.12
C GLU A 121 2.92 12.10 -19.74
N ALA A 122 3.51 11.22 -20.55
CA ALA A 122 3.69 9.81 -20.19
C ALA A 122 4.59 9.64 -18.95
N GLY A 123 5.62 10.49 -18.81
CA GLY A 123 6.45 10.57 -17.62
C GLY A 123 5.65 11.00 -16.39
N GLU A 124 4.80 12.01 -16.50
CA GLU A 124 3.90 12.50 -15.44
C GLU A 124 2.79 11.49 -15.13
N GLN A 125 2.23 10.79 -16.12
CA GLN A 125 1.26 9.70 -15.92
C GLN A 125 1.90 8.53 -15.15
N VAL A 126 3.10 8.09 -15.55
CA VAL A 126 3.85 7.00 -14.90
C VAL A 126 4.38 7.40 -13.52
N LEU A 127 4.88 8.62 -13.33
CA LEU A 127 5.43 9.10 -12.05
C LEU A 127 4.33 9.57 -11.06
N SER A 128 3.22 10.12 -11.54
CA SER A 128 2.03 10.40 -10.72
C SER A 128 1.13 9.17 -10.52
N MET A 129 1.44 8.05 -11.20
CA MET A 129 0.77 6.75 -11.04
C MET A 129 -0.76 6.86 -11.24
N GLY A 130 -1.14 7.60 -12.28
CA GLY A 130 -2.53 7.85 -12.66
C GLY A 130 -3.31 8.72 -11.67
N PHE A 131 -2.62 9.54 -10.87
CA PHE A 131 -3.25 10.62 -10.12
C PHE A 131 -3.67 11.77 -11.05
N HIS A 132 -2.83 12.12 -12.02
CA HIS A 132 -3.06 13.25 -12.92
C HIS A 132 -4.28 13.06 -13.85
N GLU A 133 -4.44 11.86 -14.39
CA GLU A 133 -5.58 11.45 -15.22
C GLU A 133 -6.89 11.52 -14.40
N ALA A 134 -6.86 10.97 -13.18
CA ALA A 134 -7.98 11.05 -12.25
C ALA A 134 -8.33 12.50 -11.89
N ALA A 135 -7.34 13.38 -11.69
CA ALA A 135 -7.57 14.79 -11.41
C ALA A 135 -8.18 15.55 -12.60
N THR A 136 -7.69 15.27 -13.81
CA THR A 136 -8.23 15.84 -15.05
C THR A 136 -9.69 15.45 -15.26
N GLU A 137 -10.03 14.17 -15.10
CA GLU A 137 -11.41 13.69 -15.30
C GLU A 137 -12.35 14.03 -14.14
N VAL A 138 -11.88 14.13 -12.89
CA VAL A 138 -12.65 14.75 -11.80
C VAL A 138 -13.00 16.20 -12.15
N SER A 139 -12.04 16.99 -12.66
CA SER A 139 -12.31 18.38 -13.08
C SER A 139 -13.35 18.45 -14.20
N ARG A 140 -13.19 17.62 -15.25
CA ARG A 140 -14.14 17.55 -16.38
C ARG A 140 -15.55 17.15 -15.94
N ALA A 141 -15.67 16.09 -15.14
CA ALA A 141 -16.95 15.60 -14.65
C ALA A 141 -17.62 16.57 -13.67
N TYR A 142 -16.85 17.21 -12.78
CA TYR A 142 -17.38 18.25 -11.89
C TYR A 142 -17.88 19.47 -12.67
N THR A 143 -17.12 19.96 -13.66
CA THR A 143 -17.52 21.08 -14.52
C THR A 143 -18.78 20.77 -15.34
N ARG A 144 -19.00 19.52 -15.76
CA ARG A 144 -20.27 19.08 -16.38
C ARG A 144 -21.43 18.91 -15.40
N GLY A 145 -21.14 18.82 -14.09
CA GLY A 145 -22.12 18.52 -13.04
C GLY A 145 -22.46 17.03 -12.92
N ASP A 146 -21.60 16.15 -13.43
CA ASP A 146 -21.77 14.69 -13.44
C ASP A 146 -21.47 14.05 -12.06
N ILE A 147 -20.67 14.73 -11.23
CA ILE A 147 -20.28 14.33 -9.87
C ILE A 147 -20.36 15.53 -8.91
N SER A 148 -20.57 15.29 -7.62
CA SER A 148 -20.49 16.35 -6.59
C SER A 148 -19.03 16.66 -6.21
N TRP A 149 -18.81 17.80 -5.54
CA TRP A 149 -17.47 18.15 -5.04
C TRP A 149 -16.90 17.09 -4.09
N ASN A 150 -17.71 16.63 -3.12
CA ASN A 150 -17.31 15.61 -2.15
C ASN A 150 -16.97 14.26 -2.82
N GLU A 151 -17.68 13.91 -3.90
CA GLU A 151 -17.36 12.71 -4.69
C GLU A 151 -16.04 12.90 -5.46
N GLY A 152 -15.79 14.09 -6.02
CA GLY A 152 -14.50 14.47 -6.60
C GLY A 152 -13.34 14.42 -5.62
N GLU A 153 -13.49 15.00 -4.42
CA GLU A 153 -12.46 14.98 -3.36
C GLU A 153 -12.13 13.54 -2.91
N SER A 154 -13.13 12.67 -2.80
CA SER A 154 -12.92 11.25 -2.50
C SER A 154 -12.12 10.54 -3.61
N ILE A 155 -12.42 10.79 -4.88
CA ILE A 155 -11.67 10.23 -6.02
C ILE A 155 -10.22 10.72 -6.00
N LEU A 156 -9.99 12.02 -5.80
CA LEU A 156 -8.65 12.63 -5.73
C LEU A 156 -7.83 12.05 -4.56
N THR A 157 -8.42 12.00 -3.37
CA THR A 157 -7.76 11.48 -2.16
C THR A 157 -7.40 10.00 -2.33
N SER A 158 -8.30 9.20 -2.89
CA SER A 158 -8.05 7.79 -3.18
C SER A 158 -7.00 7.61 -4.28
N ALA A 159 -6.95 8.49 -5.28
CA ALA A 159 -5.96 8.44 -6.36
C ALA A 159 -4.57 8.79 -5.84
N ALA A 160 -4.47 9.75 -4.91
CA ALA A 160 -3.22 10.07 -4.22
C ALA A 160 -2.73 8.90 -3.34
N TRP A 161 -3.64 8.21 -2.63
CA TRP A 161 -3.30 6.99 -1.90
C TRP A 161 -2.88 5.84 -2.81
N ARG A 162 -3.57 5.63 -3.95
CA ARG A 162 -3.18 4.66 -4.98
C ARG A 162 -1.76 4.95 -5.48
N ALA A 163 -1.43 6.21 -5.76
CA ALA A 163 -0.10 6.62 -6.19
C ALA A 163 0.96 6.36 -5.09
N LEU A 164 0.70 6.76 -3.84
CA LEU A 164 1.62 6.52 -2.73
C LEU A 164 1.88 5.02 -2.47
N LEU A 165 0.84 4.19 -2.51
CA LEU A 165 0.95 2.74 -2.33
C LEU A 165 1.66 2.09 -3.53
N THR A 166 1.34 2.52 -4.75
CA THR A 166 2.06 2.07 -5.96
C THR A 166 3.55 2.43 -5.88
N ALA A 167 3.90 3.64 -5.44
CA ALA A 167 5.29 4.06 -5.26
C ALA A 167 6.02 3.22 -4.20
N ALA A 168 5.34 2.88 -3.10
CA ALA A 168 5.89 2.02 -2.06
C ALA A 168 6.15 0.59 -2.57
N VAL A 169 5.18 -0.01 -3.28
CA VAL A 169 5.35 -1.35 -3.88
C VAL A 169 6.41 -1.33 -4.97
N THR A 170 6.44 -0.32 -5.84
CA THR A 170 7.46 -0.18 -6.89
C THR A 170 8.86 -0.03 -6.30
N ARG A 171 9.02 0.67 -5.18
CA ARG A 171 10.30 0.75 -4.45
C ARG A 171 10.72 -0.60 -3.85
N GLY A 172 9.77 -1.36 -3.27
CA GLY A 172 10.03 -2.70 -2.74
C GLY A 172 10.37 -3.70 -3.85
N ALA A 173 9.57 -3.71 -4.93
CA ALA A 173 9.79 -4.48 -6.13
C ALA A 173 11.14 -4.13 -6.76
N GLY A 174 11.53 -2.85 -6.84
CA GLY A 174 12.84 -2.42 -7.34
C GLY A 174 14.04 -3.03 -6.60
N ALA A 175 13.92 -3.28 -5.29
CA ALA A 175 14.97 -3.94 -4.50
C ALA A 175 15.05 -5.47 -4.74
N ALA A 176 13.95 -6.12 -5.13
CA ALA A 176 13.96 -7.51 -5.59
C ALA A 176 14.38 -7.61 -7.07
N ALA A 177 13.91 -6.68 -7.90
CA ALA A 177 14.17 -6.57 -9.31
C ALA A 177 15.64 -6.24 -9.61
N SER A 178 16.33 -5.51 -8.74
CA SER A 178 17.79 -5.31 -8.85
C SER A 178 18.59 -6.59 -8.60
N ARG A 179 18.12 -7.48 -7.73
CA ARG A 179 18.72 -8.83 -7.54
C ARG A 179 18.47 -9.72 -8.75
N LEU A 180 17.23 -9.72 -9.28
CA LEU A 180 16.89 -10.42 -10.52
C LEU A 180 17.69 -9.87 -11.71
N GLY A 181 17.88 -8.56 -11.79
CA GLY A 181 18.71 -7.90 -12.79
C GLY A 181 20.18 -8.28 -12.68
N GLY A 182 20.74 -8.30 -11.47
CA GLY A 182 22.10 -8.80 -11.24
C GLY A 182 22.25 -10.27 -11.67
N ALA A 183 21.33 -11.14 -11.28
CA ALA A 183 21.32 -12.55 -11.68
C ALA A 183 21.20 -12.73 -13.21
N ALA A 184 20.33 -11.96 -13.88
CA ALA A 184 20.18 -11.99 -15.32
C ALA A 184 21.43 -11.47 -16.06
N ALA A 185 22.06 -10.41 -15.56
CA ALA A 185 23.30 -9.88 -16.11
C ALA A 185 24.48 -10.85 -15.94
N THR A 186 24.60 -11.50 -14.78
CA THR A 186 25.57 -12.58 -14.55
C THR A 186 25.31 -13.79 -15.45
N GLY A 187 24.05 -14.22 -15.58
CA GLY A 187 23.66 -15.32 -16.46
C GLY A 187 23.88 -15.04 -17.95
N ALA A 188 23.88 -13.75 -18.35
CA ALA A 188 24.28 -13.29 -19.68
C ALA A 188 25.80 -13.10 -19.85
N GLY A 189 26.61 -13.47 -18.84
CA GLY A 189 28.08 -13.43 -18.91
C GLY A 189 28.71 -12.06 -18.69
N PHE A 190 27.96 -11.03 -18.27
CA PHE A 190 28.54 -9.71 -18.02
C PHE A 190 29.27 -9.67 -16.66
N ALA A 191 30.54 -9.27 -16.67
CA ALA A 191 31.31 -9.04 -15.44
C ALA A 191 30.64 -7.96 -14.58
N THR A 192 30.56 -8.17 -13.26
CA THR A 192 29.77 -7.37 -12.31
C THR A 192 30.14 -5.88 -12.21
N ARG A 193 31.31 -5.49 -12.74
CA ARG A 193 31.80 -4.10 -12.82
C ARG A 193 31.77 -3.51 -14.23
N SER A 194 31.24 -4.24 -15.21
CA SER A 194 31.12 -3.78 -16.60
C SER A 194 29.93 -2.84 -16.79
N VAL A 195 30.03 -1.93 -17.74
CA VAL A 195 28.88 -1.11 -18.18
C VAL A 195 27.78 -2.00 -18.75
N GLY A 196 28.13 -3.12 -19.40
CA GLY A 196 27.19 -4.14 -19.88
C GLY A 196 26.34 -4.75 -18.76
N TYR A 197 26.96 -5.10 -17.63
CA TYR A 197 26.24 -5.59 -16.44
C TYR A 197 25.27 -4.53 -15.88
N GLY A 198 25.72 -3.28 -15.80
CA GLY A 198 24.86 -2.15 -15.39
C GLY A 198 23.68 -1.93 -16.34
N LEU A 199 23.89 -2.03 -17.65
CA LEU A 199 22.83 -1.91 -18.66
C LEU A 199 21.84 -3.08 -18.58
N ALA A 200 22.32 -4.32 -18.62
CA ALA A 200 21.47 -5.52 -18.64
C ALA A 200 20.69 -5.69 -17.34
N GLY A 201 21.38 -5.58 -16.19
CA GLY A 201 20.75 -5.71 -14.89
C GLY A 201 19.83 -4.53 -14.57
N GLY A 202 20.22 -3.32 -15.00
CA GLY A 202 19.37 -2.15 -14.94
C GLY A 202 18.09 -2.30 -15.79
N ALA A 203 18.20 -2.85 -17.00
CA ALA A 203 17.05 -3.05 -17.90
C ALA A 203 16.02 -3.99 -17.30
N VAL A 204 16.46 -5.17 -16.84
CA VAL A 204 15.60 -6.15 -16.17
C VAL A 204 14.97 -5.55 -14.91
N ALA A 205 15.76 -4.85 -14.08
CA ALA A 205 15.26 -4.22 -12.87
C ALA A 205 14.19 -3.16 -13.18
N GLY A 206 14.39 -2.34 -14.21
CA GLY A 206 13.48 -1.29 -14.63
C GLY A 206 12.18 -1.83 -15.24
N GLY A 207 12.26 -2.85 -16.11
CA GLY A 207 11.09 -3.49 -16.70
C GLY A 207 10.20 -4.18 -15.66
N VAL A 208 10.81 -4.92 -14.72
CA VAL A 208 10.08 -5.54 -13.60
C VAL A 208 9.48 -4.50 -12.66
N SER A 209 10.19 -3.39 -12.39
CA SER A 209 9.65 -2.30 -11.57
C SER A 209 8.46 -1.61 -12.23
N ALA A 210 8.52 -1.37 -13.54
CA ALA A 210 7.39 -0.83 -14.31
C ALA A 210 6.18 -1.80 -14.29
N ALA A 211 6.40 -3.09 -14.55
CA ALA A 211 5.34 -4.10 -14.48
C ALA A 211 4.71 -4.19 -13.07
N ALA A 212 5.52 -4.11 -12.01
CA ALA A 212 5.03 -4.09 -10.62
C ALA A 212 4.22 -2.82 -10.32
N SER A 213 4.64 -1.65 -10.83
CA SER A 213 3.89 -0.38 -10.71
C SER A 213 2.50 -0.49 -11.35
N LEU A 214 2.45 -0.90 -12.63
CA LEU A 214 1.20 -1.03 -13.40
C LEU A 214 0.28 -2.12 -12.84
N GLY A 215 0.85 -3.24 -12.38
CA GLY A 215 0.11 -4.30 -11.69
C GLY A 215 -0.48 -3.82 -10.36
N THR A 216 0.27 -3.02 -9.60
CA THR A 216 -0.21 -2.43 -8.34
C THR A 216 -1.31 -1.40 -8.58
N GLN A 217 -1.17 -0.52 -9.59
CA GLN A 217 -2.25 0.38 -10.01
C GLN A 217 -3.49 -0.41 -10.41
N SER A 218 -3.34 -1.43 -11.25
CA SER A 218 -4.47 -2.26 -11.71
C SER A 218 -5.19 -2.92 -10.54
N LEU A 219 -4.44 -3.50 -9.59
CA LEU A 219 -4.97 -4.16 -8.40
C LEU A 219 -5.66 -3.16 -7.46
N LEU A 220 -5.01 -2.05 -7.10
CA LEU A 220 -5.58 -1.03 -6.21
C LEU A 220 -6.81 -0.37 -6.84
N THR A 221 -6.79 -0.11 -8.15
CA THR A 221 -7.95 0.39 -8.86
C THR A 221 -9.10 -0.62 -8.86
N ALA A 222 -8.83 -1.90 -9.10
CA ALA A 222 -9.85 -2.95 -9.05
C ALA A 222 -10.42 -3.21 -7.65
N LEU A 223 -9.58 -3.13 -6.59
CA LEU A 223 -10.01 -3.33 -5.21
C LEU A 223 -10.81 -2.13 -4.66
N LEU A 224 -10.44 -0.90 -5.05
CA LEU A 224 -11.08 0.32 -4.56
C LEU A 224 -12.22 0.82 -5.47
N GLN A 225 -12.51 0.15 -6.60
CA GLN A 225 -13.59 0.60 -7.49
C GLN A 225 -14.96 0.63 -6.81
N ASP A 226 -15.21 -0.28 -5.87
CA ASP A 226 -16.49 -0.38 -5.17
C ASP A 226 -16.63 0.65 -4.03
N HIS A 227 -15.56 1.39 -3.72
CA HIS A 227 -15.62 2.58 -2.86
C HIS A 227 -16.43 3.72 -3.51
N PHE A 228 -16.48 3.78 -4.84
CA PHE A 228 -17.16 4.84 -5.58
C PHE A 228 -18.59 4.44 -5.93
N ASN A 229 -19.56 5.19 -5.41
CA ASN A 229 -20.97 4.86 -5.60
C ASN A 229 -21.51 5.31 -6.96
N GLY A 230 -21.12 6.50 -7.42
CA GLY A 230 -21.50 7.05 -8.73
C GLY A 230 -21.03 6.18 -9.90
N GLY A 231 -21.84 6.14 -10.96
CA GLY A 231 -21.45 5.49 -12.22
C GLY A 231 -20.30 6.22 -12.91
N VAL A 232 -20.34 7.55 -12.88
CA VAL A 232 -19.29 8.43 -13.41
C VAL A 232 -18.05 8.39 -12.52
N ALA A 233 -18.19 8.49 -11.20
CA ALA A 233 -17.07 8.31 -10.27
C ALA A 233 -16.32 6.99 -10.48
N ARG A 234 -17.03 5.87 -10.68
CA ARG A 234 -16.41 4.59 -11.04
C ARG A 234 -15.79 4.55 -12.42
N SER A 235 -16.35 5.23 -13.42
CA SER A 235 -15.72 5.27 -14.74
C SER A 235 -14.41 6.07 -14.68
N ILE A 236 -14.38 7.21 -13.99
CA ILE A 236 -13.17 8.00 -13.74
C ILE A 236 -12.14 7.16 -12.98
N TRP A 237 -12.55 6.50 -11.89
CA TRP A 237 -11.64 5.67 -11.11
C TRP A 237 -11.03 4.53 -11.93
N ARG A 238 -11.84 3.82 -12.72
CA ARG A 238 -11.45 2.71 -13.59
C ARG A 238 -10.51 3.11 -14.72
N GLN A 239 -10.47 4.38 -15.12
CA GLN A 239 -9.46 4.86 -16.08
C GLN A 239 -8.03 4.75 -15.51
N GLY A 240 -7.87 4.70 -14.19
CA GLY A 240 -6.60 4.35 -13.53
C GLY A 240 -6.26 2.85 -13.54
N ILE A 241 -6.92 2.02 -14.36
CA ILE A 241 -6.41 0.70 -14.75
C ILE A 241 -5.60 0.91 -16.04
N PRO A 242 -4.26 0.73 -16.01
CA PRO A 242 -3.45 0.92 -17.20
C PRO A 242 -3.88 0.00 -18.35
N SER A 243 -4.17 0.62 -19.50
CA SER A 243 -4.52 -0.04 -20.76
C SER A 243 -3.37 -0.87 -21.31
N GLY A 244 -3.66 -1.88 -22.16
CA GLY A 244 -2.62 -2.70 -22.80
C GLY A 244 -1.56 -1.89 -23.56
N GLY A 245 -1.93 -0.72 -24.10
CA GLY A 245 -0.99 0.22 -24.71
C GLY A 245 -0.04 0.87 -23.69
N GLN A 246 -0.53 1.28 -22.53
CA GLN A 246 0.31 1.79 -21.44
C GLN A 246 1.28 0.73 -20.92
N TRP A 247 0.85 -0.55 -20.82
CA TRP A 247 1.77 -1.66 -20.51
C TRP A 247 2.87 -1.83 -21.56
N ALA A 248 2.52 -1.77 -22.85
CA ALA A 248 3.45 -1.90 -23.97
C ALA A 248 4.46 -0.75 -24.08
N VAL A 249 4.15 0.44 -23.57
CA VAL A 249 5.06 1.60 -23.54
C VAL A 249 5.89 1.66 -22.26
N ALA A 250 5.25 1.51 -21.10
CA ALA A 250 5.89 1.75 -19.81
C ALA A 250 6.90 0.65 -19.42
N ILE A 251 6.73 -0.61 -19.87
CA ILE A 251 7.74 -1.65 -19.64
C ILE A 251 9.05 -1.35 -20.42
N PRO A 252 9.05 -1.15 -21.75
CA PRO A 252 10.26 -0.76 -22.49
C PRO A 252 10.88 0.55 -22.00
N LEU A 253 10.07 1.56 -21.67
CA LEU A 253 10.57 2.81 -21.08
C LEU A 253 11.24 2.56 -19.72
N GLY A 254 10.61 1.74 -18.86
CA GLY A 254 11.19 1.29 -17.59
C GLY A 254 12.52 0.57 -17.80
N MET A 255 12.62 -0.32 -18.79
CA MET A 255 13.87 -0.99 -19.15
C MET A 255 14.94 0.00 -19.61
N LEU A 256 14.63 0.96 -20.47
CA LEU A 256 15.59 1.96 -20.94
C LEU A 256 16.11 2.86 -19.80
N LEU A 257 15.20 3.38 -18.96
CA LEU A 257 15.54 4.20 -17.79
C LEU A 257 16.34 3.39 -16.76
N GLY A 258 15.94 2.14 -16.51
CA GLY A 258 16.64 1.21 -15.63
C GLY A 258 18.05 0.91 -16.12
N ALA A 259 18.24 0.63 -17.42
CA ALA A 259 19.54 0.40 -18.02
C ALA A 259 20.48 1.61 -17.84
N GLY A 260 19.99 2.82 -18.13
CA GLY A 260 20.73 4.06 -17.92
C GLY A 260 21.11 4.28 -16.45
N ALA A 261 20.19 4.01 -15.52
CA ALA A 261 20.44 4.11 -14.09
C ALA A 261 21.45 3.07 -13.58
N GLY A 262 21.36 1.82 -14.03
CA GLY A 262 22.28 0.74 -13.67
C GLY A 262 23.69 0.97 -14.24
N ALA A 263 23.81 1.39 -15.49
CA ALA A 263 25.08 1.79 -16.09
C ALA A 263 25.73 2.97 -15.33
N ARG A 264 24.93 3.95 -14.91
CA ARG A 264 25.40 5.06 -14.06
C ARG A 264 25.83 4.58 -12.67
N ALA A 265 25.10 3.66 -12.06
CA ALA A 265 25.44 3.10 -10.75
C ALA A 265 26.79 2.34 -10.79
N VAL A 266 27.02 1.52 -11.82
CA VAL A 266 28.32 0.86 -12.03
C VAL A 266 29.44 1.87 -12.23
N ARG A 267 29.24 2.92 -13.06
CA ARG A 267 30.24 3.98 -13.25
C ARG A 267 30.60 4.71 -11.94
N LEU A 268 29.61 4.98 -11.08
CA LEU A 268 29.84 5.62 -9.78
C LEU A 268 30.58 4.68 -8.82
N GLY A 269 30.17 3.42 -8.70
CA GLY A 269 30.87 2.43 -7.87
C GLY A 269 32.30 2.17 -8.33
N ASN A 270 32.54 2.13 -9.65
CA ASN A 270 33.89 2.02 -10.21
C ASN A 270 34.74 3.27 -9.89
N ALA A 271 34.16 4.47 -9.92
CA ALA A 271 34.85 5.71 -9.57
C ALA A 271 35.22 5.76 -8.07
N GLU A 272 34.40 5.22 -7.17
CA GLU A 272 34.71 5.08 -5.74
C GLU A 272 35.83 4.06 -5.46
N LEU A 273 35.97 3.05 -6.33
CA LEU A 273 37.02 2.03 -6.24
C LEU A 273 38.38 2.50 -6.80
N ILE A 274 38.40 3.42 -7.77
CA ILE A 274 39.67 3.95 -8.32
C ILE A 274 40.42 4.73 -7.23
N GLY A 275 41.70 4.41 -7.06
CA GLY A 275 42.57 4.94 -6.00
C GLY A 275 42.55 4.15 -4.69
N SER A 276 41.54 3.29 -4.47
CA SER A 276 41.48 2.37 -3.33
C SER A 276 42.58 1.31 -3.38
N THR A 277 42.91 0.72 -2.22
CA THR A 277 43.89 -0.36 -2.11
C THR A 277 43.22 -1.70 -1.82
N VAL A 278 43.64 -2.74 -2.54
CA VAL A 278 43.22 -4.14 -2.39
C VAL A 278 44.44 -4.95 -1.97
N ASP A 279 44.28 -5.79 -0.95
CA ASP A 279 45.30 -6.77 -0.56
C ASP A 279 45.05 -8.08 -1.34
N LEU A 280 46.05 -8.49 -2.11
CA LEU A 280 46.10 -9.74 -2.87
C LEU A 280 47.22 -10.65 -2.29
N PRO A 281 47.26 -11.95 -2.63
CA PRO A 281 48.33 -12.85 -2.18
C PRO A 281 49.74 -12.36 -2.54
N GLU A 282 49.88 -11.63 -3.65
CA GLU A 282 51.13 -11.06 -4.16
C GLU A 282 51.51 -9.72 -3.49
N GLY A 283 50.64 -9.17 -2.63
CA GLY A 283 50.85 -7.93 -1.89
C GLY A 283 49.71 -6.92 -2.02
N ARG A 284 49.96 -5.69 -1.58
CA ARG A 284 48.99 -4.58 -1.64
C ARG A 284 49.05 -3.88 -2.99
N PHE A 285 47.92 -3.77 -3.67
CA PHE A 285 47.78 -3.06 -4.94
C PHE A 285 46.80 -1.90 -4.82
N ARG A 286 46.99 -0.86 -5.64
CA ARG A 286 46.05 0.25 -5.84
C ARG A 286 45.31 0.02 -7.16
N VAL A 287 43.99 0.21 -7.14
CA VAL A 287 43.17 0.25 -8.36
C VAL A 287 43.48 1.54 -9.12
N LEU A 288 44.02 1.43 -10.34
CA LEU A 288 44.29 2.58 -11.20
C LEU A 288 43.11 2.90 -12.12
N ALA A 289 42.48 1.87 -12.68
CA ALA A 289 41.36 2.01 -13.61
C ALA A 289 40.47 0.77 -13.55
N ILE A 290 39.22 0.91 -14.00
CA ILE A 290 38.33 -0.21 -14.29
C ILE A 290 37.81 0.01 -15.71
N THR A 291 38.02 -0.98 -16.60
CA THR A 291 37.63 -0.87 -18.02
C THR A 291 36.11 -0.90 -18.19
N PRO A 292 35.56 -0.48 -19.35
CA PRO A 292 34.12 -0.64 -19.63
C PRO A 292 33.61 -2.07 -19.50
N ASP A 293 34.49 -3.05 -19.72
CA ASP A 293 34.23 -4.49 -19.62
C ASP A 293 34.43 -5.05 -18.20
N GLY A 294 34.79 -4.19 -17.23
CA GLY A 294 34.89 -4.53 -15.81
C GLY A 294 36.25 -5.08 -15.36
N GLN A 295 37.25 -5.15 -16.25
CA GLN A 295 38.62 -5.54 -15.87
C GLN A 295 39.24 -4.47 -14.96
N VAL A 296 39.97 -4.89 -13.93
CA VAL A 296 40.55 -4.00 -12.91
C VAL A 296 42.05 -3.86 -13.15
N VAL A 297 42.52 -2.65 -13.44
CA VAL A 297 43.95 -2.37 -13.60
C VAL A 297 44.55 -2.05 -12.23
N LEU A 298 45.56 -2.80 -11.83
CA LEU A 298 46.20 -2.75 -10.52
C LEU A 298 47.66 -2.29 -10.62
N ALA A 299 48.15 -1.58 -9.60
CA ALA A 299 49.57 -1.26 -9.45
C ALA A 299 50.05 -1.48 -8.00
N PRO A 300 51.25 -2.05 -7.78
CA PRO A 300 51.73 -2.38 -6.44
C PRO A 300 52.00 -1.13 -5.59
N VAL A 301 51.63 -1.20 -4.31
CA VAL A 301 51.74 -0.09 -3.34
C VAL A 301 52.90 -0.38 -2.39
N GLY A 302 54.06 0.24 -2.64
CA GLY A 302 55.19 0.21 -1.70
C GLY A 302 56.57 0.08 -2.33
N LEU A 303 56.68 -0.21 -3.63
CA LEU A 303 57.98 -0.19 -4.31
C LEU A 303 58.45 1.25 -4.50
N ARG A 304 59.34 1.70 -3.59
CA ARG A 304 60.14 2.91 -3.82
C ARG A 304 60.93 2.74 -5.12
N SER A 305 60.93 3.78 -5.94
CA SER A 305 61.63 3.82 -7.23
C SER A 305 63.13 3.57 -7.08
N THR A 306 63.57 2.37 -7.46
CA THR A 306 64.90 2.12 -8.02
C THR A 306 64.79 2.04 -9.55
N PRO A 307 65.85 2.34 -10.32
CA PRO A 307 65.80 2.42 -11.79
C PRO A 307 65.42 1.08 -12.45
N PRO A 308 64.91 1.10 -13.69
CA PRO A 308 63.95 0.10 -14.16
C PRO A 308 64.55 -1.30 -14.35
N PRO A 309 63.92 -2.34 -13.75
CA PRO A 309 63.94 -3.69 -14.29
C PRO A 309 63.18 -3.73 -15.65
N PRO A 310 63.28 -4.83 -16.42
CA PRO A 310 62.56 -4.99 -17.70
C PRO A 310 61.04 -4.76 -17.56
N PRO A 311 60.33 -4.45 -18.68
CA PRO A 311 58.93 -4.05 -18.64
C PRO A 311 58.08 -5.06 -17.87
N PRO A 312 57.17 -4.61 -16.98
CA PRO A 312 56.37 -5.51 -16.16
C PRO A 312 55.54 -6.40 -17.06
N SER A 313 55.60 -7.71 -16.81
CA SER A 313 54.61 -8.64 -17.33
C SER A 313 53.23 -8.16 -16.88
N VAL A 314 52.38 -7.83 -17.84
CA VAL A 314 50.95 -7.58 -17.55
C VAL A 314 50.36 -8.91 -17.13
N ILE A 315 50.24 -9.14 -15.83
CA ILE A 315 49.54 -10.30 -15.30
C ILE A 315 48.05 -10.00 -15.42
N GLU A 316 47.44 -10.49 -16.50
CA GLU A 316 46.00 -10.42 -16.67
C GLU A 316 45.34 -11.39 -15.68
N MET A 317 44.62 -10.84 -14.71
CA MET A 317 43.89 -11.59 -13.69
C MET A 317 42.40 -11.40 -13.86
N VAL A 318 41.64 -12.50 -13.90
CA VAL A 318 40.18 -12.48 -13.91
C VAL A 318 39.67 -12.97 -12.55
N PHE A 319 38.67 -12.27 -12.03
CA PHE A 319 38.02 -12.60 -10.76
C PHE A 319 36.82 -13.52 -11.03
N ASP A 320 36.85 -14.74 -10.50
CA ASP A 320 35.68 -15.62 -10.56
C ASP A 320 34.72 -15.29 -9.41
N ALA A 321 33.57 -14.76 -9.78
CA ALA A 321 32.51 -14.37 -8.84
C ALA A 321 31.83 -15.57 -8.15
N ASN A 322 32.01 -16.80 -8.64
CA ASN A 322 31.43 -18.01 -8.03
C ASN A 322 32.28 -18.58 -6.90
N THR A 323 33.61 -18.48 -7.02
CA THR A 323 34.57 -18.98 -6.02
C THR A 323 35.12 -17.86 -5.12
N GLY A 324 35.06 -16.60 -5.54
CA GLY A 324 35.60 -15.46 -4.79
C GLY A 324 37.12 -15.31 -4.89
N HIS A 325 37.76 -16.02 -5.83
CA HIS A 325 39.20 -16.02 -6.04
C HIS A 325 39.59 -15.29 -7.35
N TRP A 326 40.87 -14.92 -7.43
CA TRP A 326 41.49 -14.35 -8.64
C TRP A 326 42.34 -15.41 -9.33
N GLU A 327 42.22 -15.53 -10.65
CA GLU A 327 43.01 -16.46 -11.46
C GLU A 327 43.82 -15.69 -12.53
N ALA A 328 45.08 -16.08 -12.70
CA ALA A 328 45.98 -15.50 -13.70
C ALA A 328 45.83 -16.20 -15.06
N VAL A 329 45.63 -15.43 -16.13
CA VAL A 329 45.52 -15.93 -17.50
C VAL A 329 46.92 -16.24 -18.04
N GLY A 330 47.30 -17.53 -18.13
CA GLY A 330 48.42 -17.96 -18.97
C GLY A 330 49.46 -18.96 -18.43
N SER A 331 49.18 -19.75 -17.39
CA SER A 331 50.14 -20.75 -16.85
C SER A 331 50.19 -22.10 -17.61
N GLY A 332 49.49 -22.23 -18.75
CA GLY A 332 49.43 -23.46 -19.54
C GLY A 332 50.49 -23.54 -20.64
N ALA A 333 51.61 -24.22 -20.38
CA ALA A 333 52.65 -24.45 -21.38
C ALA A 333 52.19 -25.40 -22.52
N ARG A 334 52.46 -25.02 -23.78
CA ARG A 334 52.34 -25.89 -24.96
C ARG A 334 53.57 -25.68 -25.87
N PRO A 335 54.29 -26.75 -26.28
CA PRO A 335 55.57 -26.60 -26.97
C PRO A 335 55.43 -26.19 -28.45
N ALA A 336 56.53 -25.68 -29.00
CA ALA A 336 56.61 -24.94 -30.26
C ALA A 336 56.54 -25.79 -31.55
N SER A 337 56.08 -25.18 -32.64
CA SER A 337 56.56 -25.24 -34.05
C SER A 337 55.44 -24.81 -35.01
N ALA A 338 55.64 -24.17 -36.17
CA ALA A 338 56.67 -23.24 -36.69
C ALA A 338 56.13 -22.69 -38.04
N SER A 339 56.38 -21.41 -38.40
CA SER A 339 56.14 -20.78 -39.75
C SER A 339 54.73 -20.91 -40.39
N GLY A 340 53.98 -19.86 -40.78
CA GLY A 340 54.32 -18.49 -41.18
C GLY A 340 54.61 -18.40 -42.70
N PRO A 341 54.28 -17.32 -43.45
CA PRO A 341 53.58 -16.06 -43.10
C PRO A 341 52.11 -16.07 -43.67
N ALA A 342 51.35 -15.02 -44.04
CA ALA A 342 51.64 -13.59 -44.26
C ALA A 342 50.42 -12.62 -44.10
N THR A 343 50.65 -11.37 -44.49
CA THR A 343 49.89 -10.10 -44.46
C THR A 343 48.52 -9.99 -45.18
N LEU A 344 47.57 -9.36 -44.47
CA LEU A 344 46.68 -8.24 -44.86
C LEU A 344 46.39 -7.95 -46.36
N ALA A 345 45.09 -7.99 -46.72
CA ALA A 345 44.47 -7.12 -47.73
C ALA A 345 42.97 -6.88 -47.44
N ALA A 346 42.43 -5.77 -47.93
CA ALA A 346 41.09 -5.23 -47.60
C ALA A 346 39.90 -5.95 -48.31
N PRO A 347 38.66 -5.81 -47.81
CA PRO A 347 37.47 -6.38 -48.45
C PRO A 347 36.94 -5.50 -49.60
N PRO A 348 36.41 -6.13 -50.67
CA PRO A 348 35.40 -5.49 -51.51
C PRO A 348 34.17 -6.37 -51.79
N GLY A 349 33.01 -5.74 -51.98
CA GLY A 349 32.06 -6.21 -53.01
C GLY A 349 30.81 -7.01 -52.59
N ARG A 350 29.75 -6.28 -52.24
CA ARG A 350 28.32 -6.49 -52.60
C ARG A 350 27.86 -7.86 -53.16
N GLY A 351 26.83 -8.39 -52.51
CA GLY A 351 25.76 -9.23 -53.09
C GLY A 351 24.91 -9.86 -51.97
N GLY A 352 23.58 -9.83 -51.94
CA GLY A 352 22.61 -9.32 -52.92
C GLY A 352 21.48 -10.33 -53.18
N ALA A 353 20.61 -10.61 -52.20
CA ALA A 353 19.39 -11.42 -52.36
C ALA A 353 18.37 -11.11 -51.23
N PRO A 354 17.05 -11.31 -51.43
CA PRO A 354 16.01 -10.68 -50.60
C PRO A 354 15.61 -11.49 -49.37
N VAL A 355 15.22 -10.78 -48.30
CA VAL A 355 14.53 -11.38 -47.14
C VAL A 355 13.04 -11.46 -47.43
N THR A 356 12.51 -12.67 -47.53
CA THR A 356 11.08 -12.94 -47.56
C THR A 356 10.46 -12.71 -46.18
N ALA A 357 9.30 -12.05 -46.14
CA ALA A 357 8.56 -11.83 -44.90
C ALA A 357 8.02 -13.16 -44.32
N PRO A 358 8.04 -13.37 -42.99
CA PRO A 358 7.44 -14.56 -42.38
C PRO A 358 5.92 -14.50 -42.45
N ALA A 359 5.30 -15.65 -42.73
CA ALA A 359 3.85 -15.78 -42.86
C ALA A 359 3.13 -15.61 -41.51
N GLY A 360 1.96 -14.96 -41.55
CA GLY A 360 1.07 -14.86 -40.39
C GLY A 360 0.36 -16.19 -40.06
N PRO A 361 -0.12 -16.38 -38.82
CA PRO A 361 -0.79 -17.61 -38.40
C PRO A 361 -2.16 -17.80 -39.06
N PRO A 362 -2.61 -19.04 -39.30
CA PRO A 362 -3.84 -19.34 -40.02
C PRO A 362 -5.11 -19.03 -39.22
N VAL A 363 -6.15 -18.58 -39.92
CA VAL A 363 -7.50 -18.34 -39.39
C VAL A 363 -8.23 -19.68 -39.19
N PRO A 364 -8.91 -19.92 -38.06
CA PRO A 364 -9.69 -21.14 -37.86
C PRO A 364 -10.97 -21.14 -38.71
N VAL A 365 -11.15 -22.20 -39.50
CA VAL A 365 -12.35 -22.45 -40.31
C VAL A 365 -13.45 -23.07 -39.44
N LEU A 366 -14.64 -22.46 -39.42
CA LEU A 366 -15.83 -23.03 -38.77
C LEU A 366 -16.47 -24.13 -39.66
N PRO A 367 -16.88 -25.28 -39.10
CA PRO A 367 -17.54 -26.33 -39.86
C PRO A 367 -18.98 -25.95 -40.24
N ARG A 368 -19.34 -26.17 -41.51
CA ARG A 368 -20.72 -26.12 -42.01
C ARG A 368 -21.40 -27.47 -41.88
N GLY A 369 -22.66 -27.49 -41.45
CA GLY A 369 -23.64 -28.47 -41.96
C GLY A 369 -24.60 -29.10 -40.93
N LEU A 370 -25.80 -29.43 -41.46
CA LEU A 370 -26.90 -30.26 -40.91
C LEU A 370 -28.01 -29.49 -40.14
N PRO A 371 -29.28 -29.95 -40.23
CA PRO A 371 -30.12 -29.62 -41.39
C PRO A 371 -31.49 -29.01 -41.00
N ALA A 372 -32.19 -28.45 -41.99
CA ALA A 372 -33.54 -27.94 -41.81
C ALA A 372 -34.60 -29.07 -41.84
N PRO A 373 -35.63 -29.03 -40.97
CA PRO A 373 -36.88 -29.74 -41.19
C PRO A 373 -37.91 -28.81 -41.85
N GLY A 374 -38.27 -29.10 -43.10
CA GLY A 374 -39.50 -28.57 -43.70
C GLY A 374 -40.70 -29.40 -43.24
N GLY A 375 -41.84 -28.74 -42.97
CA GLY A 375 -43.09 -29.40 -42.59
C GLY A 375 -44.27 -28.48 -42.94
N THR A 376 -45.18 -28.96 -43.79
CA THR A 376 -46.18 -28.16 -44.49
C THR A 376 -47.47 -27.90 -43.69
N SER A 377 -48.16 -26.83 -44.11
CA SER A 377 -49.47 -26.37 -43.65
C SER A 377 -50.57 -27.43 -43.54
N ALA A 378 -51.47 -27.23 -42.58
CA ALA A 378 -52.88 -27.61 -42.71
C ALA A 378 -53.77 -26.54 -42.06
N VAL A 379 -54.66 -25.95 -42.86
CA VAL A 379 -55.68 -24.97 -42.44
C VAL A 379 -56.91 -25.73 -41.93
N ARG A 380 -57.53 -25.27 -40.84
CA ARG A 380 -58.94 -25.57 -40.53
C ARG A 380 -59.58 -24.44 -39.74
N ASP A 381 -60.74 -24.00 -40.22
CA ASP A 381 -61.55 -22.93 -39.64
C ASP A 381 -62.27 -23.32 -38.33
N PRO A 382 -62.72 -22.35 -37.53
CA PRO A 382 -63.33 -22.59 -36.23
C PRO A 382 -64.83 -22.92 -36.30
N ALA A 383 -65.31 -23.67 -35.30
CA ALA A 383 -66.74 -23.83 -35.01
C ALA A 383 -67.05 -23.26 -33.60
N PRO A 384 -68.20 -22.59 -33.39
CA PRO A 384 -68.50 -21.92 -32.14
C PRO A 384 -69.22 -22.84 -31.14
N LEU A 385 -68.96 -22.67 -29.84
CA LEU A 385 -69.83 -23.17 -28.77
C LEU A 385 -70.01 -22.12 -27.68
N THR A 386 -71.25 -21.63 -27.59
CA THR A 386 -71.80 -20.87 -26.47
C THR A 386 -72.11 -21.82 -25.30
N ALA A 387 -71.68 -21.45 -24.09
CA ALA A 387 -72.26 -21.95 -22.84
C ALA A 387 -72.04 -20.95 -21.71
N THR A 388 -73.07 -20.73 -20.90
CA THR A 388 -73.14 -19.72 -19.84
C THR A 388 -73.09 -20.35 -18.45
N ALA A 389 -72.77 -19.53 -17.43
CA ALA A 389 -72.93 -19.76 -15.99
C ALA A 389 -71.86 -20.61 -15.25
N PRO A 390 -71.74 -20.49 -13.91
CA PRO A 390 -72.01 -19.33 -13.04
C PRO A 390 -70.75 -18.87 -12.25
N ALA A 391 -70.81 -17.69 -11.65
CA ALA A 391 -69.73 -17.18 -10.80
C ALA A 391 -69.69 -17.89 -9.43
N THR A 392 -68.63 -18.67 -9.19
CA THR A 392 -68.33 -19.25 -7.87
C THR A 392 -67.37 -18.33 -7.12
N THR A 393 -67.81 -17.75 -6.01
CA THR A 393 -66.97 -16.94 -5.12
C THR A 393 -65.93 -17.80 -4.41
N ALA A 394 -64.68 -17.74 -4.87
CA ALA A 394 -63.56 -18.35 -4.16
C ALA A 394 -63.35 -17.64 -2.81
N PRO A 395 -63.08 -18.37 -1.71
CA PRO A 395 -62.81 -17.78 -0.41
C PRO A 395 -61.52 -16.94 -0.47
N ALA A 396 -61.51 -15.82 0.26
CA ALA A 396 -60.35 -14.95 0.34
C ALA A 396 -59.14 -15.73 0.90
N GLY A 397 -58.17 -16.03 0.04
CA GLY A 397 -56.96 -16.73 0.43
C GLY A 397 -56.21 -15.92 1.48
N THR A 398 -56.08 -16.48 2.68
CA THR A 398 -55.23 -15.93 3.74
C THR A 398 -53.82 -15.77 3.17
N ALA A 399 -53.30 -14.54 3.17
CA ALA A 399 -51.96 -14.29 2.65
C ALA A 399 -50.96 -15.20 3.37
N PRO A 400 -50.10 -15.95 2.65
CA PRO A 400 -49.13 -16.82 3.30
C PRO A 400 -48.26 -16.00 4.25
N ALA A 401 -48.00 -16.55 5.43
CA ALA A 401 -47.16 -15.90 6.43
C ALA A 401 -45.82 -15.51 5.77
N VAL A 402 -45.40 -14.27 5.97
CA VAL A 402 -44.12 -13.81 5.43
C VAL A 402 -43.02 -14.48 6.25
N ASP A 403 -42.53 -15.61 5.76
CA ASP A 403 -41.42 -16.34 6.37
C ASP A 403 -40.26 -15.37 6.62
N THR A 404 -39.94 -15.19 7.91
CA THR A 404 -38.82 -14.35 8.32
C THR A 404 -37.55 -14.97 7.73
N PRO A 405 -36.77 -14.24 6.90
CA PRO A 405 -35.60 -14.82 6.26
C PRO A 405 -34.62 -15.35 7.33
N PRO A 406 -34.01 -16.53 7.11
CA PRO A 406 -33.13 -17.15 8.10
C PRO A 406 -31.94 -16.23 8.42
N ALA A 407 -31.55 -16.21 9.70
CA ALA A 407 -30.47 -15.36 10.18
C ALA A 407 -29.18 -15.62 9.40
N THR A 408 -28.61 -14.56 8.81
CA THR A 408 -27.36 -14.69 8.05
C THR A 408 -26.16 -14.81 9.00
N ALA A 409 -25.01 -15.24 8.46
CA ALA A 409 -23.75 -15.20 9.20
C ALA A 409 -23.35 -13.79 9.69
N ARG A 410 -23.82 -12.71 9.03
CA ARG A 410 -23.56 -11.32 9.44
C ARG A 410 -24.45 -10.90 10.60
N THR A 411 -25.75 -11.23 10.52
CA THR A 411 -26.68 -11.06 11.65
C THR A 411 -26.18 -11.83 12.88
N ALA A 412 -25.77 -13.09 12.71
CA ALA A 412 -25.20 -13.88 13.81
C ALA A 412 -23.89 -13.30 14.39
N ALA A 413 -23.05 -12.65 13.55
CA ALA A 413 -21.86 -11.93 14.03
C ALA A 413 -22.23 -10.64 14.79
N ALA A 414 -23.24 -9.90 14.34
CA ALA A 414 -23.76 -8.71 15.02
C ALA A 414 -24.45 -9.07 16.36
N ASP A 415 -25.24 -10.15 16.38
CA ASP A 415 -25.81 -10.74 17.61
C ASP A 415 -24.71 -11.07 18.62
N ARG A 416 -23.66 -11.77 18.18
CA ARG A 416 -22.49 -12.08 19.01
C ARG A 416 -21.83 -10.81 19.55
N ARG A 417 -21.64 -9.78 18.72
CA ARG A 417 -21.01 -8.52 19.15
C ARG A 417 -21.87 -7.75 20.17
N VAL A 418 -23.19 -7.80 20.03
CA VAL A 418 -24.13 -7.24 21.03
C VAL A 418 -24.08 -8.04 22.34
N ALA A 419 -23.99 -9.37 22.28
CA ALA A 419 -23.82 -10.21 23.47
C ALA A 419 -22.48 -9.93 24.19
N GLU A 420 -21.36 -9.86 23.45
CA GLU A 420 -20.03 -9.51 23.97
C GLU A 420 -20.04 -8.15 24.69
N THR A 421 -20.52 -7.10 24.01
CA THR A 421 -20.54 -5.74 24.56
C THR A 421 -21.56 -5.57 25.69
N GLY A 422 -22.68 -6.30 25.66
CA GLY A 422 -23.63 -6.39 26.77
C GLY A 422 -23.03 -7.05 28.02
N THR A 423 -22.35 -8.19 27.87
CA THR A 423 -21.62 -8.85 28.97
C THR A 423 -20.50 -7.97 29.51
N ALA A 424 -19.84 -7.20 28.64
CA ALA A 424 -18.82 -6.25 29.04
C ALA A 424 -19.36 -5.08 29.86
N LEU A 425 -20.49 -4.48 29.44
CA LEU A 425 -21.18 -3.45 30.21
C LEU A 425 -21.64 -3.97 31.57
N ALA A 426 -22.30 -5.14 31.60
CA ALA A 426 -22.76 -5.77 32.85
C ALA A 426 -21.60 -6.04 33.83
N THR A 427 -20.41 -6.36 33.32
CA THR A 427 -19.21 -6.57 34.13
C THR A 427 -18.65 -5.24 34.65
N ALA A 428 -18.50 -4.23 33.80
CA ALA A 428 -18.03 -2.91 34.22
C ALA A 428 -18.96 -2.26 35.27
N THR A 429 -20.29 -2.41 35.12
CA THR A 429 -21.25 -1.93 36.15
C THR A 429 -21.08 -2.66 37.50
N ARG A 430 -20.73 -3.96 37.51
CA ARG A 430 -20.39 -4.69 38.75
C ARG A 430 -19.06 -4.22 39.35
N GLU A 431 -18.07 -3.92 38.51
CA GLU A 431 -16.76 -3.41 38.94
C GLU A 431 -16.89 -2.01 39.57
N VAL A 432 -17.69 -1.11 38.98
CA VAL A 432 -18.08 0.18 39.57
C VAL A 432 -18.80 0.01 40.90
N ALA A 433 -19.77 -0.90 41.00
CA ALA A 433 -20.46 -1.17 42.26
C ALA A 433 -19.48 -1.65 43.36
N SER A 434 -18.59 -2.60 43.03
CA SER A 434 -17.54 -3.07 43.95
C SER A 434 -16.57 -1.94 44.35
N ALA A 435 -16.19 -1.07 43.42
CA ALA A 435 -15.34 0.08 43.70
C ALA A 435 -16.00 1.10 44.64
N ARG A 436 -17.31 1.34 44.50
CA ARG A 436 -18.09 2.17 45.44
C ARG A 436 -18.09 1.57 46.85
N THR A 437 -18.28 0.25 46.98
CA THR A 437 -18.15 -0.43 48.28
C THR A 437 -16.76 -0.24 48.88
N ARG A 438 -15.68 -0.40 48.08
CA ARG A 438 -14.30 -0.15 48.55
C ARG A 438 -14.06 1.28 49.03
N VAL A 439 -14.65 2.28 48.36
CA VAL A 439 -14.59 3.68 48.81
C VAL A 439 -15.30 3.83 50.16
N ALA A 440 -16.55 3.35 50.28
CA ALA A 440 -17.31 3.43 51.54
C ALA A 440 -16.58 2.74 52.72
N THR A 441 -15.98 1.56 52.50
CA THR A 441 -15.15 0.88 53.52
C THR A 441 -13.93 1.70 53.91
N ALA A 442 -13.26 2.36 52.95
CA ALA A 442 -12.10 3.21 53.24
C ALA A 442 -12.49 4.51 53.96
N GLU A 443 -13.68 5.07 53.70
CA GLU A 443 -14.23 6.21 54.42
C GLU A 443 -14.60 5.87 55.86
N ALA A 444 -15.22 4.72 56.10
CA ALA A 444 -15.49 4.21 57.44
C ALA A 444 -14.18 3.97 58.23
N ALA A 445 -13.18 3.32 57.62
CA ALA A 445 -11.88 3.12 58.25
C ALA A 445 -11.16 4.44 58.59
N LEU A 446 -11.30 5.48 57.74
CA LEU A 446 -10.78 6.81 58.02
C LEU A 446 -11.52 7.50 59.18
N HIS A 447 -12.84 7.33 59.26
CA HIS A 447 -13.62 7.84 60.39
C HIS A 447 -13.19 7.19 61.71
N THR A 448 -13.06 5.86 61.75
CA THR A 448 -12.57 5.12 62.93
C THR A 448 -11.17 5.58 63.34
N ALA A 449 -10.21 5.61 62.41
CA ALA A 449 -8.84 6.03 62.69
C ALA A 449 -8.72 7.49 63.21
N ARG A 450 -9.67 8.36 62.84
CA ARG A 450 -9.77 9.73 63.37
C ARG A 450 -10.37 9.77 64.78
N ALA A 451 -11.36 8.92 65.07
CA ALA A 451 -11.93 8.78 66.41
C ALA A 451 -10.90 8.21 67.41
N ASP A 452 -10.06 7.26 66.99
CA ASP A 452 -9.00 6.65 67.79
C ASP A 452 -7.80 7.59 68.05
N GLY A 453 -7.76 8.77 67.42
CA GLY A 453 -6.74 9.80 67.65
C GLY A 453 -5.32 9.47 67.17
N ALA A 454 -5.10 8.35 66.49
CA ALA A 454 -3.76 7.86 66.11
C ALA A 454 -3.28 8.43 64.75
N PRO A 455 -2.32 9.38 64.70
CA PRO A 455 -1.99 10.10 63.45
C PRO A 455 -1.38 9.20 62.36
N ALA A 456 -0.71 8.12 62.74
CA ALA A 456 -0.21 7.13 61.80
C ALA A 456 -1.34 6.35 61.09
N ALA A 457 -2.37 5.94 61.85
CA ALA A 457 -3.53 5.24 61.31
C ALA A 457 -4.34 6.13 60.35
N VAL A 458 -4.55 7.40 60.71
CA VAL A 458 -5.21 8.39 59.85
C VAL A 458 -4.50 8.51 58.50
N ARG A 459 -3.17 8.69 58.48
CA ARG A 459 -2.41 8.79 57.21
C ARG A 459 -2.53 7.54 56.33
N VAL A 460 -2.54 6.34 56.92
CA VAL A 460 -2.75 5.09 56.18
C VAL A 460 -4.18 5.00 55.63
N ALA A 461 -5.18 5.37 56.41
CA ALA A 461 -6.57 5.37 55.98
C ALA A 461 -6.84 6.41 54.87
N GLU A 462 -6.24 7.61 54.93
CA GLU A 462 -6.31 8.62 53.86
C GLU A 462 -5.63 8.15 52.57
N ALA A 463 -4.49 7.43 52.67
CA ALA A 463 -3.85 6.81 51.51
C ALA A 463 -4.71 5.69 50.91
N ASN A 464 -5.38 4.88 51.75
CA ASN A 464 -6.32 3.85 51.30
C ASN A 464 -7.54 4.47 50.60
N LEU A 465 -8.14 5.51 51.18
CA LEU A 465 -9.26 6.22 50.57
C LEU A 465 -8.89 6.84 49.21
N ARG A 466 -7.72 7.48 49.12
CA ARG A 466 -7.20 8.02 47.85
C ARG A 466 -7.03 6.92 46.80
N ARG A 467 -6.47 5.76 47.18
CA ARG A 467 -6.35 4.59 46.29
C ARG A 467 -7.72 4.05 45.85
N ALA A 468 -8.70 3.99 46.76
CA ALA A 468 -10.05 3.53 46.46
C ALA A 468 -10.79 4.48 45.50
N ARG A 469 -10.69 5.80 45.70
CA ARG A 469 -11.28 6.82 44.82
C ARG A 469 -10.65 6.78 43.42
N ASN A 470 -9.32 6.77 43.33
CA ASN A 470 -8.60 6.61 42.05
C ASN A 470 -8.90 5.28 41.34
N ALA A 471 -9.34 4.24 42.06
CA ALA A 471 -9.85 3.01 41.44
C ALA A 471 -11.27 3.23 40.90
N LEU A 472 -12.19 3.80 41.71
CA LEU A 472 -13.55 4.11 41.30
C LEU A 472 -13.61 4.99 40.04
N ASP A 473 -12.79 6.04 39.96
CA ASP A 473 -12.74 6.94 38.79
C ASP A 473 -12.36 6.19 37.50
N ARG A 474 -11.46 5.21 37.59
CA ARG A 474 -11.08 4.34 36.47
C ARG A 474 -12.21 3.39 36.09
N GLU A 475 -12.86 2.74 37.05
CA GLU A 475 -14.00 1.86 36.75
C GLU A 475 -15.16 2.63 36.10
N VAL A 476 -15.45 3.85 36.56
CA VAL A 476 -16.52 4.71 36.00
C VAL A 476 -16.20 5.12 34.57
N ALA A 477 -14.94 5.45 34.25
CA ALA A 477 -14.51 5.69 32.87
C ALA A 477 -14.59 4.42 32.00
N GLY A 478 -14.31 3.26 32.59
CA GLY A 478 -14.50 1.94 31.98
C GLY A 478 -15.96 1.64 31.63
N GLU A 479 -16.88 1.81 32.59
CA GLU A 479 -18.32 1.62 32.38
C GLU A 479 -18.87 2.58 31.32
N ALA A 480 -18.48 3.86 31.36
CA ALA A 480 -18.89 4.83 30.35
C ALA A 480 -18.44 4.44 28.93
N THR A 481 -17.28 3.80 28.81
CA THR A 481 -16.74 3.30 27.53
C THR A 481 -17.48 2.04 27.07
N ALA A 482 -17.64 1.04 27.95
CA ALA A 482 -18.40 -0.17 27.66
C ALA A 482 -19.86 0.12 27.28
N ARG A 483 -20.48 1.15 27.90
CA ARG A 483 -21.83 1.61 27.57
C ARG A 483 -21.92 2.19 26.17
N ARG A 484 -20.96 3.04 25.75
CA ARG A 484 -20.89 3.56 24.38
C ARG A 484 -20.73 2.44 23.35
N GLU A 485 -19.88 1.46 23.63
CA GLU A 485 -19.72 0.27 22.78
C GLU A 485 -21.00 -0.56 22.66
N ALA A 486 -21.67 -0.87 23.78
CA ALA A 486 -22.92 -1.63 23.76
C ALA A 486 -24.01 -0.92 22.94
N THR A 487 -24.16 0.41 23.11
CA THR A 487 -25.08 1.21 22.30
C THR A 487 -24.70 1.24 20.81
N ALA A 488 -23.41 1.34 20.49
CA ALA A 488 -22.93 1.31 19.09
C ALA A 488 -23.18 -0.06 18.44
N ALA A 489 -22.88 -1.16 19.14
CA ALA A 489 -23.13 -2.52 18.68
C ALA A 489 -24.63 -2.78 18.46
N GLN A 490 -25.50 -2.34 19.39
CA GLN A 490 -26.95 -2.45 19.25
C GLN A 490 -27.47 -1.67 18.02
N ARG A 491 -26.94 -0.47 17.77
CA ARG A 491 -27.28 0.33 16.58
C ARG A 491 -26.83 -0.38 15.30
N GLY A 492 -25.57 -0.80 15.21
CA GLY A 492 -25.04 -1.50 14.03
C GLY A 492 -25.79 -2.80 13.72
N ARG A 493 -26.19 -3.56 14.76
CA ARG A 493 -27.09 -4.71 14.61
C ARG A 493 -28.44 -4.33 14.01
N GLY A 494 -29.05 -3.23 14.46
CA GLY A 494 -30.31 -2.72 13.92
C GLY A 494 -30.20 -2.33 12.44
N GLU A 495 -29.11 -1.64 12.07
CA GLU A 495 -28.84 -1.29 10.67
C GLU A 495 -28.56 -2.52 9.79
N ILE A 496 -27.78 -3.49 10.27
CA ILE A 496 -27.53 -4.76 9.56
C ILE A 496 -28.85 -5.48 9.27
N LEU A 497 -29.73 -5.64 10.26
CA LEU A 497 -31.04 -6.28 10.07
C LEU A 497 -31.92 -5.50 9.07
N ARG A 498 -31.93 -4.17 9.14
CA ARG A 498 -32.66 -3.30 8.19
C ARG A 498 -32.14 -3.47 6.77
N ILE A 499 -30.82 -3.48 6.59
CA ILE A 499 -30.17 -3.61 5.28
C ILE A 499 -30.37 -5.02 4.70
N GLU A 500 -30.31 -6.08 5.52
CA GLU A 500 -30.57 -7.46 5.05
C GLU A 500 -32.03 -7.68 4.63
N ALA A 501 -33.00 -7.10 5.36
CA ALA A 501 -34.40 -7.11 4.95
C ALA A 501 -34.62 -6.37 3.61
N GLU A 502 -33.94 -5.24 3.41
CA GLU A 502 -33.98 -4.46 2.18
C GLU A 502 -33.31 -5.20 0.99
N ILE A 503 -32.18 -5.88 1.22
CA ILE A 503 -31.55 -6.77 0.24
C ILE A 503 -32.51 -7.90 -0.17
N ALA A 504 -33.19 -8.53 0.78
CA ALA A 504 -34.15 -9.59 0.50
C ALA A 504 -35.36 -9.07 -0.31
N ARG A 505 -35.86 -7.87 -0.01
CA ARG A 505 -36.90 -7.18 -0.79
C ARG A 505 -36.44 -6.91 -2.22
N LEU A 506 -35.29 -6.26 -2.39
CA LEU A 506 -34.73 -5.90 -3.69
C LEU A 506 -34.38 -7.15 -4.53
N THR A 507 -33.90 -8.22 -3.92
CA THR A 507 -33.64 -9.50 -4.60
C THR A 507 -34.93 -10.09 -5.18
N ARG A 508 -36.05 -10.07 -4.42
CA ARG A 508 -37.35 -10.49 -4.94
C ARG A 508 -37.84 -9.59 -6.08
N GLU A 509 -37.67 -8.28 -5.98
CA GLU A 509 -38.07 -7.34 -7.03
C GLU A 509 -37.23 -7.49 -8.31
N VAL A 510 -35.92 -7.73 -8.19
CA VAL A 510 -35.04 -8.07 -9.32
C VAL A 510 -35.47 -9.39 -9.98
N LEU A 511 -35.84 -10.40 -9.20
CA LEU A 511 -36.32 -11.68 -9.72
C LEU A 511 -37.68 -11.56 -10.41
N LEU A 512 -38.63 -10.79 -9.86
CA LEU A 512 -39.93 -10.49 -10.49
C LEU A 512 -39.78 -9.65 -11.77
N GLU A 513 -38.78 -8.78 -11.83
CA GLU A 513 -38.47 -8.01 -13.04
C GLU A 513 -37.84 -8.94 -14.11
N LEU A 514 -36.98 -9.89 -13.74
CA LEU A 514 -36.43 -10.90 -14.66
C LEU A 514 -37.45 -11.98 -15.06
N ASN A 515 -38.43 -12.26 -14.23
CA ASN A 515 -39.41 -13.35 -14.39
C ASN A 515 -40.80 -12.88 -13.89
N PRO A 516 -41.48 -11.97 -14.60
CA PRO A 516 -42.79 -11.47 -14.20
C PRO A 516 -43.82 -12.61 -14.17
N PRO A 517 -44.73 -12.65 -13.18
CA PRO A 517 -45.82 -13.62 -13.15
C PRO A 517 -46.73 -13.42 -14.37
N GLY A 518 -46.93 -14.48 -15.15
CA GLY A 518 -47.59 -14.42 -16.47
C GLY A 518 -46.64 -14.27 -17.67
N GLY A 519 -45.34 -14.09 -17.44
CA GLY A 519 -44.33 -13.94 -18.49
C GLY A 519 -44.24 -12.52 -19.07
N PHE A 520 -43.37 -12.35 -20.07
CA PHE A 520 -43.21 -11.08 -20.77
C PHE A 520 -44.25 -10.91 -21.88
N THR A 521 -44.74 -9.68 -22.09
CA THR A 521 -45.64 -9.40 -23.22
C THR A 521 -44.90 -9.51 -24.56
N VAL A 522 -45.64 -9.65 -25.67
CA VAL A 522 -45.06 -9.76 -27.01
C VAL A 522 -44.17 -8.55 -27.35
N GLU A 523 -44.56 -7.36 -26.91
CA GLU A 523 -43.83 -6.10 -27.08
C GLU A 523 -42.53 -6.11 -26.27
N GLN A 524 -42.57 -6.61 -25.03
CA GLN A 524 -41.40 -6.75 -24.18
C GLN A 524 -40.40 -7.77 -24.77
N VAL A 525 -40.88 -8.90 -25.30
CA VAL A 525 -40.04 -9.90 -25.97
C VAL A 525 -39.43 -9.33 -27.26
N ARG A 526 -40.20 -8.58 -28.07
CA ARG A 526 -39.68 -7.85 -29.25
C ARG A 526 -38.64 -6.79 -28.87
N ALA A 527 -38.81 -6.13 -27.72
CA ALA A 527 -37.82 -5.21 -27.16
C ALA A 527 -36.58 -5.93 -26.58
N GLY A 528 -36.52 -7.26 -26.59
CA GLY A 528 -35.37 -8.06 -26.14
C GLY A 528 -35.45 -8.62 -24.72
N ARG A 529 -36.57 -8.43 -24.00
CA ARG A 529 -36.77 -9.03 -22.67
C ARG A 529 -36.99 -10.54 -22.79
N ARG A 530 -36.32 -11.33 -21.94
CA ARG A 530 -36.50 -12.79 -21.85
C ARG A 530 -36.33 -13.25 -20.40
N PRO A 531 -36.97 -14.35 -19.97
CA PRO A 531 -36.80 -14.91 -18.62
C PRO A 531 -35.33 -15.11 -18.28
N ASN A 532 -34.92 -14.67 -17.09
CA ASN A 532 -33.54 -14.71 -16.59
C ASN A 532 -32.47 -13.99 -17.44
N VAL A 533 -32.84 -13.23 -18.47
CA VAL A 533 -31.89 -12.44 -19.28
C VAL A 533 -31.85 -11.00 -18.79
N ILE A 534 -30.65 -10.56 -18.42
CA ILE A 534 -30.37 -9.18 -18.02
C ILE A 534 -30.67 -8.24 -19.21
N PRO A 535 -31.58 -7.28 -19.08
CA PRO A 535 -31.88 -6.36 -20.17
C PRO A 535 -30.68 -5.44 -20.46
N PRO A 536 -30.39 -5.10 -21.73
CA PRO A 536 -29.38 -4.10 -22.08
C PRO A 536 -29.57 -2.77 -21.36
N VAL A 537 -28.46 -2.09 -21.05
CA VAL A 537 -28.48 -0.72 -20.53
C VAL A 537 -29.01 0.21 -21.62
N GLY A 538 -29.95 1.09 -21.28
CA GLY A 538 -30.51 2.10 -22.20
C GLY A 538 -31.77 1.68 -22.97
N GLN A 539 -32.19 0.42 -22.94
CA GLN A 539 -33.51 0.05 -23.48
C GLN A 539 -34.64 0.49 -22.53
N ALA A 540 -35.73 1.03 -23.09
CA ALA A 540 -36.87 1.56 -22.33
C ALA A 540 -37.47 0.52 -21.35
N GLY A 541 -37.47 -0.76 -21.72
CA GLY A 541 -37.89 -1.83 -20.81
C GLY A 541 -36.90 -2.09 -19.66
N GLY A 542 -35.59 -1.91 -19.85
CA GLY A 542 -34.55 -2.36 -18.92
C GLY A 542 -34.27 -1.45 -17.73
N LEU A 543 -34.77 -0.21 -17.74
CA LEU A 543 -34.37 0.82 -16.76
C LEU A 543 -34.66 0.42 -15.30
N ARG A 544 -35.83 -0.17 -15.03
CA ARG A 544 -36.23 -0.60 -13.68
C ARG A 544 -35.32 -1.68 -13.12
N TYR A 545 -34.97 -2.68 -13.94
CA TYR A 545 -34.00 -3.71 -13.56
C TYR A 545 -32.67 -3.10 -13.11
N HIS A 546 -32.11 -2.18 -13.90
CA HIS A 546 -30.81 -1.56 -13.59
C HIS A 546 -30.86 -0.68 -12.34
N GLN A 547 -31.98 0.00 -12.09
CA GLN A 547 -32.20 0.76 -10.85
C GLN A 547 -32.26 -0.15 -9.62
N LEU A 548 -33.04 -1.23 -9.67
CA LEU A 548 -33.15 -2.22 -8.60
C LEU A 548 -31.81 -2.91 -8.34
N ALA A 549 -31.10 -3.34 -9.39
CA ALA A 549 -29.77 -3.95 -9.29
C ALA A 549 -28.72 -2.97 -8.73
N ALA A 550 -28.85 -1.66 -9.01
CA ALA A 550 -27.99 -0.64 -8.41
C ALA A 550 -28.31 -0.39 -6.93
N GLN A 551 -29.59 -0.38 -6.54
CA GLN A 551 -30.00 -0.33 -5.14
C GLN A 551 -29.50 -1.57 -4.36
N LEU A 552 -29.64 -2.76 -4.94
CA LEU A 552 -29.19 -4.02 -4.35
C LEU A 552 -27.67 -4.01 -4.09
N ARG A 553 -26.87 -3.59 -5.08
CA ARG A 553 -25.41 -3.43 -4.91
C ARG A 553 -25.05 -2.41 -3.82
N ARG A 554 -25.73 -1.25 -3.77
CA ARG A 554 -25.49 -0.26 -2.70
C ARG A 554 -25.82 -0.83 -1.32
N ASN A 555 -26.91 -1.57 -1.16
CA ASN A 555 -27.24 -2.19 0.12
C ASN A 555 -26.24 -3.30 0.51
N HIS A 556 -25.72 -4.07 -0.46
CA HIS A 556 -24.60 -4.99 -0.17
C HIS A 556 -23.33 -4.26 0.29
N GLN A 557 -23.02 -3.09 -0.27
CA GLN A 557 -21.89 -2.26 0.18
C GLN A 557 -22.13 -1.72 1.59
N LEU A 558 -23.29 -1.10 1.86
CA LEU A 558 -23.66 -0.63 3.20
C LEU A 558 -23.59 -1.75 4.25
N LEU A 559 -24.03 -2.97 3.90
CA LEU A 559 -23.94 -4.14 4.78
C LEU A 559 -22.48 -4.53 5.07
N ALA A 560 -21.59 -4.44 4.08
CA ALA A 560 -20.17 -4.70 4.26
C ALA A 560 -19.50 -3.60 5.10
N ASP A 561 -19.90 -2.34 4.92
CA ASP A 561 -19.38 -1.20 5.67
C ASP A 561 -19.81 -1.22 7.14
N GLU A 562 -21.08 -1.55 7.46
CA GLU A 562 -21.56 -1.70 8.84
C GLU A 562 -20.84 -2.86 9.58
N VAL A 563 -20.71 -4.03 8.94
CA VAL A 563 -19.95 -5.16 9.50
C VAL A 563 -18.46 -4.80 9.69
N SER A 564 -17.89 -4.06 8.76
CA SER A 564 -16.52 -3.55 8.87
C SER A 564 -16.37 -2.53 9.98
N GLY A 565 -17.35 -1.64 10.19
CA GLY A 565 -17.36 -0.63 11.26
C GLY A 565 -17.36 -1.26 12.66
N LEU A 566 -18.20 -2.29 12.87
CA LEU A 566 -18.21 -3.08 14.11
C LEU A 566 -16.84 -3.73 14.41
N THR A 567 -16.09 -4.10 13.37
CA THR A 567 -14.76 -4.72 13.49
C THR A 567 -13.66 -3.67 13.66
N ARG A 568 -13.71 -2.59 12.90
CA ARG A 568 -12.72 -1.50 12.88
C ARG A 568 -12.61 -0.83 14.24
N SER A 569 -13.72 -0.64 14.95
CA SER A 569 -13.73 -0.10 16.31
C SER A 569 -12.81 -0.86 17.27
N LEU A 570 -12.73 -2.20 17.18
CA LEU A 570 -11.82 -3.01 18.00
C LEU A 570 -10.34 -2.77 17.63
N VAL A 571 -10.05 -2.65 16.34
CA VAL A 571 -8.69 -2.40 15.82
C VAL A 571 -8.22 -1.00 16.20
N GLU A 572 -9.08 0.01 16.06
CA GLU A 572 -8.81 1.39 16.45
C GLU A 572 -8.57 1.51 17.97
N GLN A 573 -9.36 0.83 18.80
CA GLN A 573 -9.11 0.74 20.25
C GLN A 573 -7.73 0.13 20.56
N THR A 574 -7.39 -0.97 19.89
CA THR A 574 -6.10 -1.64 20.04
C THR A 574 -4.93 -0.73 19.65
N ALA A 575 -5.08 0.00 18.54
CA ALA A 575 -4.07 0.94 18.04
C ALA A 575 -3.95 2.21 18.92
N ALA A 576 -5.06 2.69 19.48
CA ALA A 576 -5.09 3.85 20.38
C ALA A 576 -4.55 3.55 21.78
N ALA A 577 -4.68 2.30 22.26
CA ALA A 577 -4.13 1.81 23.52
C ALA A 577 -2.59 1.78 23.48
N THR A 578 -1.97 2.95 23.62
CA THR A 578 -0.51 3.16 23.68
C THR A 578 -0.06 3.35 25.14
N PRO A 579 1.14 2.90 25.53
CA PRO A 579 1.62 3.07 26.90
C PRO A 579 1.90 4.55 27.17
N GLY A 580 1.11 5.16 28.05
CA GLY A 580 1.29 6.56 28.44
C GLY A 580 2.57 6.80 29.25
N ALA A 581 2.86 8.06 29.59
CA ALA A 581 4.04 8.43 30.37
C ALA A 581 4.19 7.66 31.70
N ALA A 582 3.08 7.25 32.31
CA ALA A 582 3.03 6.42 33.51
C ALA A 582 3.61 5.01 33.34
N ALA A 583 3.75 4.50 32.11
CA ALA A 583 4.36 3.20 31.81
C ALA A 583 5.90 3.26 31.84
N ARG A 584 6.54 4.44 31.74
CA ARG A 584 8.01 4.56 31.74
C ARG A 584 8.70 3.98 32.99
N PRO A 585 8.25 4.27 34.24
CA PRO A 585 8.81 3.65 35.43
C PRO A 585 8.55 2.14 35.51
N VAL A 586 7.48 1.65 34.87
CA VAL A 586 7.17 0.21 34.79
C VAL A 586 8.16 -0.48 33.85
N ALA A 587 8.36 0.07 32.65
CA ALA A 587 9.32 -0.43 31.67
C ALA A 587 10.75 -0.49 32.21
N LEU A 588 11.20 0.54 32.95
CA LEU A 588 12.52 0.55 33.60
C LEU A 588 12.64 -0.54 34.69
N ARG A 589 11.60 -0.74 35.51
CA ARG A 589 11.59 -1.83 36.50
C ARG A 589 11.58 -3.22 35.86
N ASN A 590 10.81 -3.39 34.78
CA ASN A 590 10.78 -4.65 34.04
C ASN A 590 12.15 -4.95 33.45
N ALA A 591 12.77 -4.00 32.71
CA ALA A 591 14.12 -4.13 32.18
C ALA A 591 15.17 -4.50 33.25
N ALA A 592 15.10 -3.92 34.45
CA ALA A 592 15.99 -4.25 35.56
C ALA A 592 15.83 -5.70 36.10
N ALA A 593 14.64 -6.28 35.93
CA ALA A 593 14.21 -7.58 36.42
C ALA A 593 14.09 -8.66 35.32
N LEU A 594 14.45 -8.33 34.07
CA LEU A 594 14.47 -9.26 32.94
C LEU A 594 15.81 -9.99 32.86
N ASP A 595 16.88 -9.25 32.54
CA ASP A 595 18.21 -9.81 32.27
C ASP A 595 19.30 -8.76 32.57
N PRO A 596 20.51 -9.14 33.04
CA PRO A 596 21.63 -8.22 33.22
C PRO A 596 21.99 -7.36 31.98
N ALA A 597 21.84 -7.88 30.76
CA ALA A 597 22.13 -7.17 29.51
C ALA A 597 21.09 -6.09 29.16
N LEU A 598 19.90 -6.12 29.78
CA LEU A 598 18.85 -5.10 29.62
C LEU A 598 18.75 -4.16 30.82
N ARG A 599 19.51 -4.42 31.89
CA ARG A 599 19.39 -3.70 33.18
C ARG A 599 19.77 -2.23 33.05
N PRO A 600 18.87 -1.27 33.38
CA PRO A 600 19.19 0.15 33.41
C PRO A 600 20.36 0.50 34.33
N VAL A 601 21.17 1.48 33.94
CA VAL A 601 22.21 2.08 34.79
C VAL A 601 21.58 3.26 35.53
N GLY A 602 21.16 3.01 36.77
CA GLY A 602 20.35 3.96 37.53
C GLY A 602 18.99 4.15 36.87
N THR A 603 18.69 5.37 36.41
CA THR A 603 17.46 5.70 35.66
C THR A 603 17.66 5.67 34.14
N VAL A 604 18.87 5.36 33.65
CA VAL A 604 19.22 5.37 32.24
C VAL A 604 19.02 3.97 31.64
N PRO A 605 18.07 3.76 30.70
CA PRO A 605 17.87 2.47 30.06
C PRO A 605 19.02 2.10 29.11
N ILE A 606 19.12 0.83 28.75
CA ILE A 606 20.10 0.32 27.77
C ILE A 606 19.57 0.52 26.35
N ASP A 607 20.42 0.98 25.44
CA ASP A 607 20.15 0.92 24.00
C ASP A 607 20.35 -0.52 23.52
N VAL A 608 19.23 -1.21 23.29
CA VAL A 608 19.21 -2.61 22.85
C VAL A 608 19.97 -2.87 21.54
N THR A 609 20.29 -1.84 20.75
CA THR A 609 21.07 -2.00 19.50
C THR A 609 22.58 -2.00 19.72
N THR A 610 23.05 -1.57 20.90
CA THR A 610 24.48 -1.50 21.24
C THR A 610 24.84 -2.25 22.53
N GLY A 611 23.87 -2.53 23.40
CA GLY A 611 24.11 -3.03 24.75
C GLY A 611 24.67 -1.98 25.72
N ALA A 612 24.82 -0.73 25.30
CA ALA A 612 25.34 0.37 26.11
C ALA A 612 24.21 1.22 26.72
N PRO A 613 24.44 1.92 27.85
CA PRO A 613 23.48 2.88 28.38
C PRO A 613 23.15 3.99 27.40
N MET A 614 21.88 4.35 27.27
CA MET A 614 21.42 5.44 26.41
C MET A 614 22.06 6.78 26.83
N THR A 615 22.44 7.61 25.86
CA THR A 615 22.91 8.97 26.17
C THR A 615 21.76 9.84 26.69
N ALA A 616 22.06 10.87 27.48
CA ALA A 616 21.06 11.83 27.97
C ALA A 616 20.27 12.56 26.84
N THR A 617 20.80 12.56 25.60
CA THR A 617 20.12 13.10 24.41
C THR A 617 19.25 12.09 23.67
N THR A 618 19.35 10.80 23.99
CA THR A 618 18.57 9.73 23.35
C THR A 618 17.13 9.74 23.86
N ARG A 619 16.19 10.16 23.01
CA ARG A 619 14.75 10.05 23.29
C ARG A 619 14.31 8.59 23.17
N TRP A 620 13.62 8.11 24.20
CA TRP A 620 13.10 6.74 24.29
C TRP A 620 11.62 6.73 24.66
N SER A 621 10.94 5.64 24.29
CA SER A 621 9.52 5.37 24.52
C SER A 621 9.35 3.99 25.14
N THR A 622 8.24 3.77 25.82
CA THR A 622 7.84 2.42 26.22
C THR A 622 7.22 1.74 25.00
N ASP A 623 7.72 0.56 24.65
CA ASP A 623 7.13 -0.31 23.62
C ASP A 623 6.71 -1.66 24.23
N HIS A 624 5.88 -2.39 23.49
CA HIS A 624 5.41 -3.74 23.79
C HIS A 624 6.34 -4.80 23.21
N LEU A 625 6.77 -5.80 24.01
CA LEU A 625 7.55 -6.94 23.52
C LEU A 625 6.71 -7.79 22.55
N MET A 626 5.58 -8.32 23.04
CA MET A 626 4.53 -8.92 22.24
C MET A 626 3.64 -7.81 21.66
N PRO A 627 3.60 -7.62 20.32
CA PRO A 627 2.88 -6.52 19.68
C PRO A 627 1.39 -6.51 19.98
N ARG A 628 0.81 -5.33 20.14
CA ARG A 628 -0.65 -5.15 20.37
C ARG A 628 -1.49 -5.75 19.24
N ALA A 629 -1.01 -5.66 18.00
CA ALA A 629 -1.64 -6.27 16.83
C ALA A 629 -1.60 -7.82 16.88
N GLU A 630 -0.64 -8.41 17.59
CA GLU A 630 -0.61 -9.85 17.85
C GLU A 630 -1.62 -10.23 18.93
N ILE A 631 -1.61 -9.51 20.07
CA ILE A 631 -2.56 -9.69 21.18
C ILE A 631 -4.02 -9.62 20.71
N ALA A 632 -4.35 -8.65 19.85
CA ALA A 632 -5.70 -8.48 19.34
C ALA A 632 -6.15 -9.50 18.27
N ARG A 633 -5.24 -10.32 17.74
CA ARG A 633 -5.57 -11.47 16.88
C ARG A 633 -5.97 -12.70 17.68
N ASP A 634 -5.72 -12.73 18.99
CA ASP A 634 -6.15 -13.83 19.84
C ASP A 634 -7.70 -13.93 19.85
N PRO A 635 -8.30 -15.11 19.56
CA PRO A 635 -9.76 -15.29 19.57
C PRO A 635 -10.44 -14.98 20.92
N ARG A 636 -9.69 -14.91 22.01
CA ARG A 636 -10.15 -14.50 23.35
C ARG A 636 -10.24 -12.98 23.49
N PHE A 637 -9.43 -12.20 22.75
CA PHE A 637 -9.38 -10.75 22.90
C PHE A 637 -10.70 -10.01 22.57
N PRO A 638 -11.45 -10.36 21.50
CA PRO A 638 -12.78 -9.78 21.27
C PRO A 638 -13.77 -10.04 22.42
N ARG A 639 -13.65 -11.21 23.08
CA ARG A 639 -14.51 -11.66 24.19
C ARG A 639 -14.25 -10.93 25.51
N LEU A 640 -13.11 -10.24 25.65
CA LEU A 640 -12.79 -9.43 26.82
C LEU A 640 -13.64 -8.15 26.87
N THR A 641 -13.88 -7.64 28.09
CA THR A 641 -14.49 -6.31 28.30
C THR A 641 -13.51 -5.19 27.93
N PRO A 642 -13.94 -3.96 27.61
CA PRO A 642 -13.01 -2.87 27.30
C PRO A 642 -12.00 -2.55 28.43
N PRO A 643 -12.36 -2.56 29.72
CA PRO A 643 -11.38 -2.54 30.82
C PRO A 643 -10.39 -3.69 30.75
N GLN A 644 -10.84 -4.93 30.53
CA GLN A 644 -9.96 -6.10 30.42
C GLN A 644 -9.05 -6.06 29.19
N ARG A 645 -9.55 -5.62 28.02
CA ARG A 645 -8.75 -5.38 26.81
C ARG A 645 -7.66 -4.36 27.11
N ASN A 646 -8.02 -3.25 27.75
CA ASN A 646 -7.04 -2.26 28.21
C ASN A 646 -6.04 -2.86 29.19
N SER A 647 -6.43 -3.73 30.12
CA SER A 647 -5.47 -4.37 31.02
C SER A 647 -4.54 -5.37 30.33
N VAL A 648 -5.01 -6.15 29.36
CA VAL A 648 -4.13 -7.03 28.56
C VAL A 648 -3.21 -6.24 27.63
N LEU A 649 -3.63 -5.06 27.15
CA LEU A 649 -2.79 -4.19 26.33
C LEU A 649 -1.87 -3.26 27.16
N LEU A 650 -2.26 -2.83 28.35
CA LEU A 650 -1.62 -1.71 29.07
C LEU A 650 -1.24 -1.97 30.54
N ASP A 651 -1.80 -3.01 31.17
CA ASP A 651 -1.52 -3.35 32.57
C ASP A 651 -0.69 -4.65 32.72
N VAL A 652 0.15 -4.95 31.71
CA VAL A 652 1.10 -6.08 31.74
C VAL A 652 2.54 -5.55 31.85
N PRO A 653 3.10 -5.38 33.07
CA PRO A 653 4.46 -4.89 33.28
C PRO A 653 5.52 -5.65 32.49
N GLU A 654 5.38 -6.96 32.41
CA GLU A 654 6.28 -7.89 31.73
C GLU A 654 6.38 -7.59 30.23
N ASN A 655 5.32 -7.05 29.62
CA ASN A 655 5.29 -6.73 28.20
C ASN A 655 5.99 -5.39 27.88
N TYR A 656 6.46 -4.62 28.87
CA TYR A 656 7.01 -3.29 28.64
C TYR A 656 8.54 -3.24 28.62
N LEU A 657 9.09 -2.66 27.54
CA LEU A 657 10.52 -2.40 27.41
C LEU A 657 10.79 -0.93 27.02
N PRO A 658 11.82 -0.27 27.60
CA PRO A 658 12.27 1.04 27.13
C PRO A 658 13.07 0.89 25.83
N LEU A 659 12.60 1.47 24.73
CA LEU A 659 13.28 1.46 23.43
C LEU A 659 13.62 2.88 22.96
N PRO A 660 14.81 3.13 22.36
CA PRO A 660 15.07 4.38 21.66
C PRO A 660 14.00 4.63 20.59
N ASN A 661 13.56 5.87 20.39
CA ASN A 661 12.42 6.15 19.50
C ASN A 661 12.64 5.63 18.07
N GLY A 662 13.85 5.78 17.52
CA GLY A 662 14.19 5.25 16.20
C GLY A 662 14.17 3.71 16.13
N VAL A 663 14.42 3.04 17.25
CA VAL A 663 14.39 1.57 17.36
C VAL A 663 12.96 1.05 17.51
N ASN A 664 12.12 1.76 18.27
CA ASN A 664 10.69 1.49 18.34
C ASN A 664 10.03 1.61 16.95
N SER A 665 10.30 2.72 16.24
CA SER A 665 9.87 2.90 14.84
C SER A 665 10.49 1.89 13.86
N GLU A 666 11.65 1.30 14.18
CA GLU A 666 12.25 0.25 13.36
C GLU A 666 11.55 -1.10 13.56
N LYS A 667 11.20 -1.43 14.82
CA LYS A 667 10.46 -2.65 15.19
C LYS A 667 9.07 -2.69 14.57
N ASN A 668 8.31 -1.58 14.62
CA ASN A 668 7.06 -1.37 13.87
C ASN A 668 6.11 -2.59 13.91
N ASP A 669 5.55 -2.88 15.09
CA ASP A 669 4.62 -3.99 15.36
C ASP A 669 5.11 -5.41 15.00
N ARG A 670 6.37 -5.60 14.63
CA ARG A 670 6.99 -6.95 14.53
C ARG A 670 7.16 -7.56 15.90
N THR A 671 7.08 -8.90 15.96
CA THR A 671 7.55 -9.68 17.11
C THR A 671 9.05 -9.49 17.31
N ILE A 672 9.55 -9.83 18.50
CA ILE A 672 10.98 -9.72 18.82
C ILE A 672 11.83 -10.57 17.86
N GLU A 673 11.43 -11.80 17.54
CA GLU A 673 12.19 -12.67 16.63
C GLU A 673 12.20 -12.14 15.18
N GLU A 674 11.05 -11.70 14.66
CA GLU A 674 10.97 -11.07 13.32
C GLU A 674 11.84 -9.81 13.23
N TRP A 675 11.89 -9.00 14.28
CA TRP A 675 12.71 -7.79 14.31
C TRP A 675 14.22 -8.11 14.40
N ILE A 676 14.62 -9.09 15.23
CA ILE A 676 16.00 -9.58 15.30
C ILE A 676 16.45 -10.13 13.93
N ALA A 677 15.64 -11.00 13.32
CA ALA A 677 15.93 -11.58 12.00
C ALA A 677 16.02 -10.50 10.91
N TRP A 678 15.10 -9.54 10.88
CA TRP A 678 15.12 -8.40 9.95
C TRP A 678 16.38 -7.55 10.12
N ARG A 679 16.82 -7.28 11.36
CA ARG A 679 18.04 -6.52 11.63
C ARG A 679 19.30 -7.24 11.18
N ALA A 680 19.39 -8.55 11.42
CA ALA A 680 20.49 -9.38 10.94
C ALA A 680 20.55 -9.37 9.39
N ALA A 681 19.41 -9.58 8.72
CA ALA A 681 19.30 -9.50 7.26
C ALA A 681 19.63 -8.10 6.69
N ALA A 682 19.44 -7.04 7.48
CA ALA A 682 19.81 -5.67 7.15
C ALA A 682 21.27 -5.30 7.51
N GLY A 683 22.12 -6.29 7.81
CA GLY A 683 23.55 -6.08 8.12
C GLY A 683 23.80 -5.34 9.44
N ARG A 684 22.82 -5.30 10.34
CA ARG A 684 22.86 -4.55 11.61
C ARG A 684 22.39 -5.42 12.79
N PRO A 685 22.97 -6.63 12.98
CA PRO A 685 22.56 -7.55 14.05
C PRO A 685 22.66 -6.90 15.44
N LEU A 686 21.84 -7.38 16.38
CA LEU A 686 21.97 -7.01 17.78
C LEU A 686 23.17 -7.75 18.41
N PRO A 687 23.78 -7.23 19.49
CA PRO A 687 24.70 -8.02 20.31
C PRO A 687 24.01 -9.29 20.81
N GLN A 688 24.66 -10.45 20.69
CA GLN A 688 24.03 -11.76 20.93
C GLN A 688 23.36 -11.85 22.32
N ALA A 689 24.05 -11.41 23.38
CA ALA A 689 23.51 -11.38 24.74
C ALA A 689 22.23 -10.53 24.87
N VAL A 690 22.11 -9.45 24.09
CA VAL A 690 20.90 -8.61 24.07
C VAL A 690 19.78 -9.30 23.27
N ALA A 691 20.10 -9.96 22.14
CA ALA A 691 19.13 -10.73 21.38
C ALA A 691 18.49 -11.86 22.23
N ASP A 692 19.31 -12.58 23.00
CA ASP A 692 18.83 -13.68 23.85
C ASP A 692 18.06 -13.17 25.07
N ALA A 693 18.50 -12.06 25.68
CA ALA A 693 17.75 -11.37 26.72
C ALA A 693 16.37 -10.89 26.24
N LEU A 694 16.28 -10.37 25.01
CA LEU A 694 15.01 -9.95 24.40
C LEU A 694 14.08 -11.14 24.12
N ARG A 695 14.61 -12.28 23.66
CA ARG A 695 13.82 -13.53 23.49
C ARG A 695 13.25 -14.03 24.82
N ALA A 696 14.09 -14.08 25.86
CA ALA A 696 13.66 -14.46 27.21
C ALA A 696 12.58 -13.50 27.75
N ALA A 697 12.70 -12.21 27.45
CA ALA A 697 11.70 -11.20 27.79
C ALA A 697 10.37 -11.39 27.04
N ASP A 698 10.41 -11.68 25.73
CA ASP A 698 9.22 -11.96 24.92
C ASP A 698 8.46 -13.20 25.43
N VAL A 699 9.17 -14.29 25.76
CA VAL A 699 8.58 -15.49 26.37
C VAL A 699 7.87 -15.16 27.69
N ARG A 700 8.48 -14.32 28.54
CA ARG A 700 7.86 -13.86 29.80
C ARG A 700 6.64 -12.97 29.56
N ALA A 701 6.71 -12.05 28.60
CA ALA A 701 5.59 -11.18 28.23
C ALA A 701 4.38 -12.00 27.75
N ARG A 702 4.62 -12.97 26.85
CA ARG A 702 3.62 -13.92 26.35
C ARG A 702 2.99 -14.71 27.49
N ALA A 703 3.78 -15.26 28.41
CA ALA A 703 3.26 -16.00 29.56
C ALA A 703 2.39 -15.14 30.50
N ALA A 704 2.75 -13.86 30.71
CA ALA A 704 1.96 -12.93 31.52
C ALA A 704 0.63 -12.54 30.84
N ILE A 705 0.64 -12.31 29.52
CA ILE A 705 -0.55 -12.06 28.70
C ILE A 705 -1.48 -13.28 28.70
N GLU A 706 -0.93 -14.48 28.53
CA GLU A 706 -1.64 -15.76 28.59
C GLU A 706 -2.30 -15.97 29.97
N ALA A 707 -1.59 -15.69 31.06
CA ALA A 707 -2.13 -15.75 32.41
C ALA A 707 -3.29 -14.77 32.64
N LEU A 708 -3.24 -13.57 32.03
CA LEU A 708 -4.35 -12.61 32.08
C LEU A 708 -5.56 -13.05 31.23
N PHE A 709 -5.34 -13.59 30.03
CA PHE A 709 -6.41 -14.19 29.24
C PHE A 709 -7.12 -15.31 30.02
N ASN A 710 -6.36 -16.24 30.61
CA ASN A 710 -6.93 -17.35 31.38
C ASN A 710 -7.55 -16.90 32.71
N ARG A 711 -7.15 -15.76 33.27
CA ARG A 711 -7.80 -15.13 34.43
C ARG A 711 -9.15 -14.51 34.07
N PHE A 712 -9.25 -13.83 32.92
CA PHE A 712 -10.48 -13.17 32.50
C PHE A 712 -11.47 -14.12 31.81
N LEU A 713 -10.95 -15.14 31.14
CA LEU A 713 -11.68 -16.14 30.37
C LEU A 713 -11.08 -17.53 30.67
N PRO A 714 -11.37 -18.11 31.84
CA PRO A 714 -10.85 -19.42 32.20
C PRO A 714 -11.25 -20.48 31.16
N PRO A 715 -10.37 -21.47 30.89
CA PRO A 715 -10.69 -22.57 29.98
C PRO A 715 -11.91 -23.34 30.48
N THR A 716 -12.85 -23.60 29.57
CA THR A 716 -14.10 -24.34 29.77
C THR A 716 -13.91 -25.84 29.60
#